data_AF-A0A0F8E5P7-F1
#
_entry.id   AF-A0A0F8E5P7-F1
#
_cell.length_a   1.000
_cell.length_b   1.000
_cell.length_c   1.000
_cell.angle_alpha   90.00
_cell.angle_beta   90.00
_cell.angle_gamma   90.00
#
_symmetry.space_group_name_H-M   'P 1'
#
loop_
_entity.id
_entity.type
_entity.pdbx_description
1 polymer ?
#
loop_
_entity_poly.entity_id
_entity_poly.type
_entity_poly.pdbx_seq_one_letter_code
_entity_poly.pdbx_strand_id
1 'polypeptide(L)'
;MHSSAPDFGVYNSTGRLLAGNKNFEEYTELAKQLDIKRSALYVETRKGEILLGCSLLVKITRGREERVVFIASYAPEDIISDMSWINRFYREAKSHVENLETIRYQVLGLWEAGDLEGIHTTSVPTKSIAYPAGKLLSGQRVSVRTSDLSNGIPFMGGLISKFSPLNFLDFSFALSLSPSPVDSSVSPGEPDPDFYLESGEALPYPGQPSYSGRYYELLYGNFSRLVENPDFRKHFQTNSGGREEFFERVLESLLENNAPEAIDTFASSGAMDSFFGMYRKNPKALKIIVEALLSTHRADRFVIIHDEELAADLIIALGEVQPANNKRLEAFLMELYRRLNTREKKIRIHRHFLEKNIFYENFIAELMQLLENASHLPQGSPDDSALLRLCADASFSGNRREKEAFETGVKKGLAHLSPSNEIDFLKYVINALEMPGEGGIVLLENLIPERATGMNGLKGDAYYPTGNDFILKLRENEVQKLDKWLGRHYLKERKMKKSQQVKKTIKYACSFLLIVIVGLLIILKTVPEPKIPSVTFSENNSTGILPFTIQFENTNFNKDKNGVNESIWEDHSIPGDIVNETGGNATDVNSTEVNSAEVNSTEVNSAEVNSTEVNSTKVNSTEGNSTKVNSTKVNSTEGNSTEGNSTKVNSTEVNETT
;
A
#
# COMPACT_ATOMS: atom_id res chain seq x y z
N MET A 1 33.07 -26.97 -38.34
CA MET A 1 32.10 -28.03 -38.71
C MET A 1 31.19 -27.47 -39.79
N HIS A 2 30.46 -28.28 -40.55
CA HIS A 2 29.45 -27.74 -41.47
C HIS A 2 28.27 -27.20 -40.65
N SER A 3 28.07 -25.88 -40.67
CA SER A 3 26.75 -25.31 -40.37
C SER A 3 25.82 -25.79 -41.49
N SER A 4 24.72 -26.45 -41.12
CA SER A 4 23.60 -26.69 -42.02
C SER A 4 22.95 -25.35 -42.37
N ALA A 5 22.43 -25.21 -43.59
CA ALA A 5 21.63 -24.02 -43.91
C ALA A 5 20.49 -23.87 -42.87
N PRO A 6 20.19 -22.65 -42.41
CA PRO A 6 19.17 -22.42 -41.39
C PRO A 6 17.81 -22.90 -41.88
N ASP A 7 16.99 -23.43 -40.96
CA ASP A 7 15.58 -23.67 -41.24
C ASP A 7 14.90 -22.31 -41.50
N PHE A 8 14.12 -22.20 -42.58
CA PHE A 8 13.55 -20.92 -43.01
C PHE A 8 12.14 -21.04 -43.57
N GLY A 9 11.47 -19.89 -43.70
CA GLY A 9 10.18 -19.72 -44.36
C GLY A 9 10.12 -18.40 -45.14
N VAL A 10 9.59 -18.47 -46.36
CA VAL A 10 9.29 -17.32 -47.23
C VAL A 10 7.77 -17.21 -47.35
N TYR A 11 7.19 -16.04 -47.09
CA TYR A 11 5.74 -15.83 -47.03
C TYR A 11 5.29 -14.66 -47.92
N ASN A 12 4.06 -14.74 -48.43
CA ASN A 12 3.39 -13.57 -49.00
C ASN A 12 2.75 -12.68 -47.90
N SER A 13 2.20 -11.54 -48.29
CA SER A 13 1.46 -10.62 -47.40
C SER A 13 0.19 -11.21 -46.75
N THR A 14 -0.31 -12.38 -47.18
CA THR A 14 -1.39 -13.10 -46.48
C THR A 14 -0.87 -14.07 -45.41
N GLY A 15 0.45 -14.08 -45.15
CA GLY A 15 1.12 -15.03 -44.23
C GLY A 15 1.22 -16.45 -44.78
N ARG A 16 0.91 -16.70 -46.05
CA ARG A 16 1.00 -18.04 -46.65
C ARG A 16 2.45 -18.34 -46.99
N LEU A 17 2.95 -19.47 -46.49
CA LEU A 17 4.25 -20.03 -46.85
C LEU A 17 4.31 -20.33 -48.37
N LEU A 18 5.33 -19.79 -49.03
CA LEU A 18 5.65 -19.92 -50.46
C LEU A 18 6.76 -20.94 -50.70
N ALA A 19 7.77 -20.96 -49.82
CA ALA A 19 8.86 -21.94 -49.78
C ALA A 19 9.49 -21.95 -48.37
N GLY A 20 10.26 -23.00 -48.06
CA GLY A 20 10.91 -23.19 -46.78
C GLY A 20 10.60 -24.55 -46.15
N ASN A 21 10.90 -24.67 -44.86
CA ASN A 21 10.70 -25.88 -44.08
C ASN A 21 9.24 -25.98 -43.59
N LYS A 22 8.71 -27.18 -43.34
CA LYS A 22 7.27 -27.37 -43.00
C LYS A 22 6.87 -26.92 -41.60
N ASN A 23 7.78 -27.01 -40.63
CA ASN A 23 7.64 -26.41 -39.31
C ASN A 23 7.31 -24.91 -39.39
N PHE A 24 7.86 -24.20 -40.37
CA PHE A 24 7.67 -22.75 -40.53
C PHE A 24 6.24 -22.33 -40.94
N GLU A 25 5.31 -23.27 -41.19
CA GLU A 25 3.87 -22.98 -41.28
C GLU A 25 3.33 -22.34 -39.97
N GLU A 26 3.94 -22.62 -38.81
CA GLU A 26 3.55 -22.05 -37.51
C GLU A 26 3.73 -20.52 -37.42
N TYR A 27 4.70 -19.95 -38.14
CA TYR A 27 4.99 -18.51 -38.11
C TYR A 27 4.08 -17.67 -39.02
N THR A 28 3.00 -18.24 -39.57
CA THR A 28 2.01 -17.53 -40.42
C THR A 28 1.51 -16.21 -39.80
N GLU A 29 1.23 -16.17 -38.49
CA GLU A 29 0.78 -14.93 -37.82
C GLU A 29 1.93 -13.95 -37.55
N LEU A 30 3.12 -14.45 -37.23
CA LEU A 30 4.32 -13.61 -37.11
C LEU A 30 4.63 -12.94 -38.46
N ALA A 31 4.60 -13.70 -39.55
CA ALA A 31 4.83 -13.18 -40.90
C ALA A 31 3.87 -12.05 -41.26
N LYS A 32 2.56 -12.20 -40.98
CA LYS A 32 1.58 -11.11 -41.15
C LYS A 32 1.94 -9.87 -40.33
N GLN A 33 2.35 -10.03 -39.07
CA GLN A 33 2.74 -8.90 -38.21
C GLN A 33 4.01 -8.20 -38.73
N LEU A 34 5.01 -8.94 -39.20
CA LEU A 34 6.23 -8.38 -39.79
C LEU A 34 5.93 -7.61 -41.09
N ASP A 35 4.96 -8.06 -41.89
CA ASP A 35 4.56 -7.33 -43.09
C ASP A 35 3.75 -6.06 -42.79
N ILE A 36 2.71 -6.17 -41.95
CA ILE A 36 1.85 -5.05 -41.53
C ILE A 36 2.69 -3.89 -40.97
N LYS A 37 3.74 -4.21 -40.21
CA LYS A 37 4.65 -3.21 -39.61
C LYS A 37 5.85 -2.84 -40.48
N ARG A 38 6.04 -3.51 -41.62
CA ARG A 38 7.19 -3.38 -42.52
C ARG A 38 8.51 -3.47 -41.74
N SER A 39 8.64 -4.53 -40.95
CA SER A 39 9.80 -4.78 -40.10
C SER A 39 11.03 -5.11 -40.95
N ALA A 40 12.11 -4.35 -40.84
CA ALA A 40 13.37 -4.71 -41.48
C ALA A 40 14.13 -5.78 -40.71
N LEU A 41 14.10 -5.69 -39.38
CA LEU A 41 14.77 -6.65 -38.51
C LEU A 41 13.89 -6.96 -37.31
N TYR A 42 13.47 -8.22 -37.21
CA TYR A 42 12.94 -8.85 -36.02
C TYR A 42 13.96 -9.86 -35.52
N VAL A 43 14.21 -9.89 -34.21
CA VAL A 43 15.03 -10.91 -33.55
C VAL A 43 14.31 -11.39 -32.30
N GLU A 44 14.15 -12.70 -32.17
CA GLU A 44 13.63 -13.36 -30.98
C GLU A 44 14.63 -14.43 -30.55
N THR A 45 15.31 -14.23 -29.42
CA THR A 45 16.10 -15.31 -28.82
C THR A 45 15.17 -16.25 -28.07
N ARG A 46 15.43 -17.54 -28.14
CA ARG A 46 14.73 -18.60 -27.42
C ARG A 46 15.74 -19.61 -26.89
N LYS A 47 15.30 -20.52 -26.00
CA LYS A 47 16.17 -21.58 -25.45
C LYS A 47 16.68 -22.57 -26.50
N GLY A 48 17.83 -22.24 -27.10
CA GLY A 48 18.57 -23.05 -28.08
C GLY A 48 18.44 -22.61 -29.54
N GLU A 49 17.69 -21.53 -29.82
CA GLU A 49 17.56 -20.98 -31.18
C GLU A 49 17.43 -19.44 -31.15
N ILE A 50 17.70 -18.79 -32.29
CA ILE A 50 17.43 -17.37 -32.50
C ILE A 50 16.70 -17.20 -33.83
N LEU A 51 15.47 -16.71 -33.75
CA LEU A 51 14.62 -16.46 -34.91
C LEU A 51 14.87 -15.04 -35.43
N LEU A 52 15.25 -14.92 -36.70
CA LEU A 52 15.39 -13.65 -37.43
C LEU A 52 14.27 -13.50 -38.46
N GLY A 53 13.75 -12.28 -38.65
CA GLY A 53 12.70 -12.03 -39.65
C GLY A 53 12.70 -10.62 -40.26
N CYS A 54 12.26 -10.50 -41.51
CA CYS A 54 12.18 -9.23 -42.26
C CYS A 54 11.06 -9.22 -43.32
N SER A 55 10.45 -8.06 -43.58
CA SER A 55 9.58 -7.79 -44.74
C SER A 55 10.38 -7.08 -45.82
N LEU A 56 10.56 -7.75 -46.97
CA LEU A 56 11.28 -7.24 -48.12
C LEU A 56 10.31 -6.58 -49.11
N LEU A 57 10.72 -5.42 -49.64
CA LEU A 57 10.13 -4.82 -50.82
C LEU A 57 10.60 -5.61 -52.05
N VAL A 58 9.65 -6.20 -52.77
CA VAL A 58 9.93 -7.05 -53.94
C VAL A 58 9.14 -6.60 -55.16
N LYS A 59 9.66 -6.90 -56.34
CA LYS A 59 8.99 -6.66 -57.61
C LYS A 59 8.81 -7.97 -58.36
N ILE A 60 7.57 -8.30 -58.74
CA ILE A 60 7.32 -9.43 -59.64
C ILE A 60 7.91 -9.07 -61.01
N THR A 61 8.53 -10.04 -61.69
CA THR A 61 9.10 -9.82 -63.03
C THR A 61 8.04 -9.29 -64.01
N ARG A 62 8.18 -8.02 -64.45
CA ARG A 62 7.21 -7.24 -65.24
C ARG A 62 5.84 -6.97 -64.57
N GLY A 63 5.73 -7.22 -63.27
CA GLY A 63 4.53 -6.96 -62.46
C GLY A 63 4.65 -5.74 -61.56
N ARG A 64 3.72 -5.64 -60.61
CA ARG A 64 3.74 -4.63 -59.54
C ARG A 64 4.80 -4.94 -58.48
N GLU A 65 5.02 -3.96 -57.62
CA GLU A 65 5.71 -4.17 -56.34
C GLU A 65 4.75 -4.75 -55.30
N GLU A 66 5.28 -5.64 -54.47
CA GLU A 66 4.59 -6.36 -53.41
C GLU A 66 5.51 -6.50 -52.18
N ARG A 67 5.03 -7.20 -51.15
CA ARG A 67 5.82 -7.58 -49.99
C ARG A 67 5.90 -9.09 -49.84
N VAL A 68 7.10 -9.53 -49.47
CA VAL A 68 7.42 -10.92 -49.12
C VAL A 68 8.18 -10.88 -47.81
N VAL A 69 7.78 -11.73 -46.87
CA VAL A 69 8.46 -11.87 -45.58
C VAL A 69 9.40 -13.07 -45.61
N PHE A 70 10.58 -12.92 -45.05
CA PHE A 70 11.52 -14.00 -44.79
C PHE A 70 11.68 -14.16 -43.27
N ILE A 71 11.67 -15.40 -42.79
CA ILE A 71 11.96 -15.76 -41.39
C ILE A 71 12.93 -16.95 -41.42
N ALA A 72 13.95 -16.96 -40.57
CA ALA A 72 14.89 -18.07 -40.44
C ALA A 72 15.34 -18.27 -38.99
N SER A 73 15.56 -19.52 -38.59
CA SER A 73 16.06 -19.89 -37.26
C SER A 73 17.54 -20.29 -37.34
N TYR A 74 18.34 -19.75 -36.43
CA TYR A 74 19.79 -19.95 -36.35
C TYR A 74 20.19 -20.51 -34.98
N ALA A 75 21.30 -21.26 -34.95
CA ALA A 75 21.93 -21.62 -33.69
C ALA A 75 22.48 -20.36 -32.97
N PRO A 76 22.47 -20.30 -31.63
CA PRO A 76 23.13 -19.22 -30.87
C PRO A 76 24.59 -18.97 -31.27
N GLU A 77 25.31 -20.00 -31.70
CA GLU A 77 26.70 -19.95 -32.16
C GLU A 77 26.86 -19.38 -33.59
N ASP A 78 25.77 -19.28 -34.36
CA ASP A 78 25.76 -18.64 -35.68
C ASP A 78 25.47 -17.12 -35.58
N ILE A 79 25.21 -16.58 -34.38
CA ILE A 79 24.98 -15.15 -34.09
C ILE A 79 25.92 -14.71 -32.95
N ILE A 80 27.23 -14.80 -33.24
CA ILE A 80 28.32 -14.41 -32.34
C ILE A 80 28.68 -12.93 -32.51
N SER A 81 29.01 -12.29 -31.37
CA SER A 81 29.77 -11.05 -31.06
C SER A 81 30.12 -9.96 -32.09
N ASP A 82 30.20 -10.22 -33.39
CA ASP A 82 30.37 -9.22 -34.44
C ASP A 82 29.07 -8.98 -35.23
N MET A 83 29.09 -8.04 -36.16
CA MET A 83 27.89 -7.59 -36.89
C MET A 83 27.68 -8.34 -38.22
N SER A 84 28.52 -9.33 -38.55
CA SER A 84 28.51 -10.01 -39.86
C SER A 84 27.28 -10.89 -40.09
N TRP A 85 26.63 -11.37 -39.02
CA TRP A 85 25.40 -12.17 -39.11
C TRP A 85 24.26 -11.42 -39.78
N ILE A 86 24.19 -10.09 -39.64
CA ILE A 86 23.21 -9.23 -40.32
C ILE A 86 23.42 -9.30 -41.85
N ASN A 87 24.67 -9.19 -42.29
CA ASN A 87 25.08 -9.27 -43.69
C ASN A 87 25.06 -10.69 -44.26
N ARG A 88 24.87 -11.71 -43.40
CA ARG A 88 24.55 -13.09 -43.78
C ARG A 88 23.04 -13.23 -43.95
N PHE A 89 22.25 -12.89 -42.92
CA PHE A 89 20.79 -12.97 -42.89
C PHE A 89 20.14 -12.30 -44.11
N TYR A 90 20.46 -11.02 -44.40
CA TYR A 90 19.87 -10.33 -45.55
C TYR A 90 20.27 -10.91 -46.91
N ARG A 91 21.46 -11.54 -46.99
CA ARG A 91 21.94 -12.20 -48.21
C ARG A 91 21.23 -13.54 -48.44
N GLU A 92 21.01 -14.29 -47.37
CA GLU A 92 20.21 -15.52 -47.37
C GLU A 92 18.75 -15.19 -47.72
N ALA A 93 18.15 -14.19 -47.07
CA ALA A 93 16.81 -13.69 -47.37
C ALA A 93 16.64 -13.29 -48.85
N LYS A 94 17.56 -12.48 -49.40
CA LYS A 94 17.55 -12.10 -50.82
C LYS A 94 17.69 -13.33 -51.73
N SER A 95 18.63 -14.21 -51.45
CA SER A 95 18.86 -15.44 -52.21
C SER A 95 17.63 -16.35 -52.25
N HIS A 96 16.97 -16.60 -51.12
CA HIS A 96 15.80 -17.48 -51.05
C HIS A 96 14.56 -16.87 -51.71
N VAL A 97 14.41 -15.54 -51.70
CA VAL A 97 13.26 -14.85 -52.32
C VAL A 97 13.42 -14.69 -53.84
N GLU A 98 14.63 -14.41 -54.34
CA GLU A 98 14.88 -14.28 -55.79
C GLU A 98 14.92 -15.64 -56.53
N ASN A 99 15.21 -16.74 -55.82
CA ASN A 99 15.24 -18.10 -56.37
C ASN A 99 13.94 -18.92 -56.16
N LEU A 100 12.80 -18.29 -55.85
CA LEU A 100 11.52 -19.00 -55.76
C LEU A 100 11.10 -19.61 -57.13
N GLU A 101 10.85 -20.92 -57.15
CA GLU A 101 10.46 -21.65 -58.37
C GLU A 101 9.13 -21.16 -58.97
N THR A 102 8.20 -20.73 -58.12
CA THR A 102 6.81 -20.43 -58.49
C THR A 102 6.58 -18.97 -58.91
N ILE A 103 7.35 -18.02 -58.37
CA ILE A 103 7.19 -16.58 -58.63
C ILE A 103 8.57 -15.93 -58.71
N ARG A 104 8.91 -15.35 -59.86
CA ARG A 104 10.19 -14.63 -60.06
C ARG A 104 10.11 -13.21 -59.50
N TYR A 105 10.48 -13.07 -58.24
CA TYR A 105 10.72 -11.78 -57.61
C TYR A 105 12.13 -11.26 -57.89
N GLN A 106 12.25 -9.93 -57.90
CA GLN A 106 13.49 -9.19 -57.68
C GLN A 106 13.36 -8.48 -56.33
N VAL A 107 14.37 -8.59 -55.46
CA VAL A 107 14.39 -7.87 -54.18
C VAL A 107 14.91 -6.45 -54.42
N LEU A 108 14.09 -5.46 -54.08
CA LEU A 108 14.44 -4.05 -54.18
C LEU A 108 15.11 -3.53 -52.89
N GLY A 109 14.61 -3.94 -51.73
CA GLY A 109 15.11 -3.48 -50.44
C GLY A 109 14.21 -3.86 -49.26
N LEU A 110 14.29 -3.11 -48.16
CA LEU A 110 13.52 -3.28 -46.92
C LEU A 110 12.33 -2.31 -46.86
N TRP A 111 12.56 -1.05 -47.22
CA TRP A 111 11.56 0.03 -47.27
C TRP A 111 11.50 0.66 -48.66
N GLU A 112 12.65 0.92 -49.27
CA GLU A 112 12.81 1.50 -50.61
C GLU A 112 13.88 0.78 -51.45
N ALA A 113 14.05 1.14 -52.71
CA ALA A 113 14.96 0.44 -53.62
C ALA A 113 16.43 0.82 -53.36
N GLY A 114 17.25 -0.17 -52.97
CA GLY A 114 18.70 -0.04 -52.75
C GLY A 114 19.13 0.11 -51.29
N ASP A 115 18.20 0.32 -50.34
CA ASP A 115 18.52 0.50 -48.92
C ASP A 115 19.30 -0.69 -48.31
N LEU A 116 19.00 -1.91 -48.76
CA LEU A 116 19.66 -3.16 -48.39
C LEU A 116 21.16 -3.20 -48.73
N GLU A 117 21.57 -2.45 -49.75
CA GLU A 117 22.97 -2.37 -50.21
C GLU A 117 23.74 -1.27 -49.46
N GLY A 118 23.02 -0.35 -48.79
CA GLY A 118 23.56 0.70 -47.92
C GLY A 118 23.68 0.33 -46.44
N ILE A 119 23.38 -0.91 -46.04
CA ILE A 119 23.41 -1.33 -44.63
C ILE A 119 24.86 -1.33 -44.09
N HIS A 120 25.21 -0.24 -43.41
CA HIS A 120 26.51 -0.09 -42.77
C HIS A 120 26.51 -0.71 -41.37
N THR A 121 27.28 -1.77 -41.18
CA THR A 121 27.57 -2.35 -39.86
C THR A 121 28.65 -1.54 -39.13
N THR A 122 28.44 -0.23 -39.01
CA THR A 122 29.31 0.69 -38.26
C THR A 122 29.22 0.44 -36.75
N SER A 123 30.32 0.68 -36.03
CA SER A 123 30.37 0.50 -34.59
C SER A 123 29.64 1.64 -33.88
N VAL A 124 28.52 1.33 -33.21
CA VAL A 124 27.77 2.30 -32.40
C VAL A 124 28.52 2.56 -31.09
N PRO A 125 28.66 3.82 -30.63
CA PRO A 125 29.39 4.14 -29.41
C PRO A 125 28.85 3.41 -28.18
N THR A 126 29.75 2.86 -27.33
CA THR A 126 29.34 2.06 -26.15
C THR A 126 28.38 2.80 -25.22
N LYS A 127 28.51 4.13 -25.07
CA LYS A 127 27.56 5.01 -24.34
C LYS A 127 26.11 4.81 -24.79
N SER A 128 25.89 4.75 -26.11
CA SER A 128 24.57 4.64 -26.74
C SER A 128 23.96 3.24 -26.62
N ILE A 129 24.74 2.24 -26.19
CA ILE A 129 24.27 0.86 -25.96
C ILE A 129 24.17 0.55 -24.45
N ALA A 130 24.98 1.19 -23.61
CA ALA A 130 25.07 0.90 -22.18
C ALA A 130 23.76 1.20 -21.40
N TYR A 131 23.12 2.35 -21.62
CA TYR A 131 21.80 2.62 -21.03
C TYR A 131 20.75 1.63 -21.57
N PRO A 132 20.51 1.47 -22.89
CA PRO A 132 19.52 0.49 -23.39
C PRO A 132 19.71 -0.91 -22.79
N ALA A 133 20.95 -1.40 -22.75
CA ALA A 133 21.27 -2.69 -22.13
C ALA A 133 20.95 -2.71 -20.63
N GLY A 134 21.33 -1.67 -19.89
CA GLY A 134 20.99 -1.53 -18.47
C GLY A 134 19.48 -1.49 -18.20
N LYS A 135 18.69 -0.79 -19.04
CA LYS A 135 17.24 -0.74 -18.89
C LYS A 135 16.61 -2.12 -19.13
N LEU A 136 17.02 -2.83 -20.19
CA LEU A 136 16.64 -4.23 -20.43
C LEU A 136 17.01 -5.16 -19.26
N LEU A 137 18.20 -4.99 -18.68
CA LEU A 137 18.68 -5.77 -17.52
C LEU A 137 17.94 -5.45 -16.21
N SER A 138 17.19 -4.35 -16.14
CA SER A 138 16.26 -4.05 -15.05
C SER A 138 14.85 -4.63 -15.26
N GLY A 139 14.67 -5.46 -16.31
CA GLY A 139 13.37 -6.03 -16.69
C GLY A 139 12.42 -5.06 -17.42
N GLN A 140 12.87 -3.84 -17.72
CA GLN A 140 12.07 -2.84 -18.42
C GLN A 140 12.30 -2.87 -19.93
N ARG A 141 11.26 -2.51 -20.69
CA ARG A 141 11.35 -2.36 -22.15
C ARG A 141 12.10 -1.08 -22.55
N VAL A 142 12.73 -1.12 -23.71
CA VAL A 142 13.37 0.03 -24.37
C VAL A 142 12.54 0.43 -25.59
N SER A 143 12.28 1.73 -25.71
CA SER A 143 11.68 2.33 -26.91
C SER A 143 12.64 3.36 -27.51
N VAL A 144 12.92 3.27 -28.81
CA VAL A 144 13.88 4.14 -29.51
C VAL A 144 13.21 4.76 -30.73
N ARG A 145 13.17 6.08 -30.76
CA ARG A 145 12.63 6.82 -31.90
C ARG A 145 13.74 7.20 -32.87
N THR A 146 13.54 6.96 -34.16
CA THR A 146 14.48 7.40 -35.20
C THR A 146 13.76 7.98 -36.41
N SER A 147 14.32 9.04 -36.99
CA SER A 147 13.90 9.60 -38.28
C SER A 147 14.48 8.81 -39.46
N ASP A 148 15.55 8.05 -39.23
CA ASP A 148 16.28 7.28 -40.25
C ASP A 148 16.49 5.85 -39.76
N LEU A 149 15.63 4.96 -40.26
CA LEU A 149 15.59 3.54 -39.90
C LEU A 149 16.87 2.78 -40.31
N SER A 150 17.71 3.31 -41.22
CA SER A 150 18.97 2.67 -41.59
C SER A 150 19.95 2.61 -40.40
N ASN A 151 19.99 3.66 -39.57
CA ASN A 151 20.76 3.68 -38.31
C ASN A 151 20.25 2.68 -37.26
N GLY A 152 18.97 2.28 -37.36
CA GLY A 152 18.37 1.32 -36.46
C GLY A 152 19.02 -0.07 -36.52
N ILE A 153 19.56 -0.47 -37.68
CA ILE A 153 20.22 -1.77 -37.87
C ILE A 153 21.54 -1.87 -37.08
N PRO A 154 22.52 -0.95 -37.23
CA PRO A 154 23.74 -0.99 -36.44
C PRO A 154 23.49 -0.77 -34.94
N PHE A 155 22.49 0.03 -34.55
CA PHE A 155 22.06 0.15 -33.15
C PHE A 155 21.56 -1.19 -32.60
N MET A 156 20.63 -1.86 -33.29
CA MET A 156 20.03 -3.11 -32.81
C MET A 156 21.02 -4.26 -32.74
N GLY A 157 21.85 -4.46 -33.77
CA GLY A 157 22.92 -5.45 -33.70
C GLY A 157 23.97 -5.12 -32.63
N GLY A 158 24.30 -3.83 -32.46
CA GLY A 158 25.19 -3.36 -31.40
C GLY A 158 24.65 -3.70 -30.01
N LEU A 159 23.34 -3.54 -29.79
CA LEU A 159 22.64 -3.94 -28.57
C LEU A 159 22.64 -5.46 -28.39
N ILE A 160 22.17 -6.22 -29.38
CA ILE A 160 22.11 -7.69 -29.36
C ILE A 160 23.49 -8.30 -29.07
N SER A 161 24.58 -7.73 -29.61
CA SER A 161 25.95 -8.20 -29.34
C SER A 161 26.30 -8.23 -27.83
N LYS A 162 25.72 -7.32 -27.03
CA LYS A 162 25.93 -7.25 -25.57
C LYS A 162 25.10 -8.28 -24.80
N PHE A 163 24.05 -8.80 -25.41
CA PHE A 163 23.20 -9.87 -24.88
C PHE A 163 23.63 -11.25 -25.38
N SER A 164 24.65 -11.37 -26.23
CA SER A 164 25.22 -12.67 -26.64
C SER A 164 25.66 -13.60 -25.48
N PRO A 165 26.09 -13.12 -24.30
CA PRO A 165 26.31 -14.01 -23.13
C PRO A 165 25.03 -14.61 -22.54
N LEU A 166 23.85 -14.13 -22.97
CA LEU A 166 22.51 -14.41 -22.46
C LEU A 166 21.60 -15.11 -23.48
N ASN A 167 22.14 -15.77 -24.50
CA ASN A 167 21.38 -16.57 -25.48
C ASN A 167 20.58 -17.76 -24.88
N PHE A 168 20.61 -17.94 -23.55
CA PHE A 168 19.75 -18.86 -22.78
C PHE A 168 18.45 -18.21 -22.25
N LEU A 169 18.29 -16.89 -22.44
CA LEU A 169 17.10 -16.12 -22.07
C LEU A 169 16.32 -15.69 -23.31
N ASP A 170 15.01 -15.62 -23.16
CA ASP A 170 14.11 -15.22 -24.22
C ASP A 170 14.00 -13.68 -24.26
N PHE A 171 14.48 -13.03 -25.33
CA PHE A 171 14.47 -11.59 -25.56
C PHE A 171 13.98 -11.27 -26.98
N SER A 172 13.23 -10.16 -27.11
CA SER A 172 12.59 -9.76 -28.36
C SER A 172 12.97 -8.34 -28.81
N PHE A 173 13.30 -8.19 -30.09
CA PHE A 173 13.83 -6.97 -30.70
C PHE A 173 13.12 -6.71 -32.03
N ALA A 174 12.71 -5.47 -32.30
CA ALA A 174 12.06 -5.10 -33.57
C ALA A 174 12.46 -3.71 -34.07
N LEU A 175 12.84 -3.64 -35.34
CA LEU A 175 13.05 -2.42 -36.13
C LEU A 175 11.99 -2.37 -37.23
N SER A 176 11.03 -1.45 -37.10
CA SER A 176 9.82 -1.43 -37.94
C SER A 176 9.28 -0.01 -38.16
N LEU A 177 8.43 0.19 -39.17
CA LEU A 177 7.79 1.49 -39.45
C LEU A 177 6.70 1.85 -38.43
N SER A 178 6.31 0.92 -37.56
CA SER A 178 5.38 1.14 -36.44
C SER A 178 5.87 0.43 -35.18
N PRO A 179 5.53 0.90 -33.96
CA PRO A 179 5.99 0.30 -32.71
C PRO A 179 5.63 -1.19 -32.53
N SER A 180 6.40 -1.87 -31.69
CA SER A 180 6.21 -3.29 -31.39
C SER A 180 6.24 -3.61 -29.89
N PRO A 181 5.36 -4.53 -29.42
CA PRO A 181 5.26 -4.91 -28.00
C PRO A 181 6.36 -5.92 -27.60
N VAL A 182 7.58 -5.66 -28.03
CA VAL A 182 8.80 -6.44 -27.79
C VAL A 182 9.61 -5.82 -26.64
N ASP A 183 10.78 -6.36 -26.33
CA ASP A 183 11.66 -5.82 -25.28
C ASP A 183 12.42 -4.56 -25.75
N SER A 184 12.83 -4.50 -27.02
CA SER A 184 13.43 -3.31 -27.63
C SER A 184 12.73 -2.97 -28.96
N SER A 185 11.94 -1.90 -28.97
CA SER A 185 11.24 -1.39 -30.17
C SER A 185 11.97 -0.18 -30.74
N VAL A 186 12.20 -0.18 -32.06
CA VAL A 186 12.81 0.93 -32.80
C VAL A 186 11.89 1.31 -33.97
N SER A 187 11.32 2.50 -33.95
CA SER A 187 10.43 2.99 -35.01
C SER A 187 10.35 4.54 -35.06
N PRO A 188 9.91 5.17 -36.16
CA PRO A 188 9.69 6.62 -36.20
C PRO A 188 8.47 7.08 -35.36
N GLY A 189 7.58 6.14 -35.03
CA GLY A 189 6.28 6.38 -34.39
C GLY A 189 6.19 5.93 -32.93
N GLU A 190 7.32 5.70 -32.25
CA GLU A 190 7.32 5.46 -30.81
C GLU A 190 6.67 6.65 -30.06
N PRO A 191 5.66 6.42 -29.19
CA PRO A 191 4.91 7.50 -28.54
C PRO A 191 5.69 8.12 -27.38
N ASP A 192 6.24 7.29 -26.49
CA ASP A 192 6.97 7.67 -25.28
C ASP A 192 8.38 7.02 -25.28
N PRO A 193 9.26 7.40 -26.22
CA PRO A 193 10.56 6.76 -26.36
C PRO A 193 11.55 7.12 -25.25
N ASP A 194 12.47 6.20 -24.98
CA ASP A 194 13.62 6.41 -24.10
C ASP A 194 14.74 7.22 -24.79
N PHE A 195 14.81 7.13 -26.13
CA PHE A 195 15.89 7.70 -26.93
C PHE A 195 15.40 8.31 -28.24
N TYR A 196 16.13 9.32 -28.70
CA TYR A 196 16.28 9.61 -30.13
C TYR A 196 17.55 8.98 -30.67
N LEU A 197 17.48 8.33 -31.83
CA LEU A 197 18.63 7.83 -32.57
C LEU A 197 18.85 8.71 -33.81
N GLU A 198 19.91 9.50 -33.78
CA GLU A 198 20.27 10.50 -34.80
C GLU A 198 21.75 10.33 -35.19
N SER A 199 22.04 10.26 -36.50
CA SER A 199 23.39 10.04 -37.05
C SER A 199 24.15 8.84 -36.44
N GLY A 200 23.42 7.81 -35.97
CA GLY A 200 23.99 6.62 -35.32
C GLY A 200 24.33 6.76 -33.83
N GLU A 201 24.11 7.93 -33.21
CA GLU A 201 24.17 8.09 -31.75
C GLU A 201 22.77 8.01 -31.13
N ALA A 202 22.62 7.20 -30.09
CA ALA A 202 21.43 7.22 -29.24
C ALA A 202 21.59 8.29 -28.15
N LEU A 203 20.68 9.25 -28.14
CA LEU A 203 20.58 10.38 -27.21
C LEU A 203 19.34 10.21 -26.33
N PRO A 204 19.43 10.32 -24.99
CA PRO A 204 18.27 10.18 -24.11
C PRO A 204 17.16 11.18 -24.43
N TYR A 205 15.90 10.74 -24.35
CA TYR A 205 14.74 11.57 -24.65
C TYR A 205 14.56 12.72 -23.64
N PRO A 206 14.21 13.94 -24.07
CA PRO A 206 13.99 15.08 -23.16
C PRO A 206 12.89 14.78 -22.14
N GLY A 207 13.21 14.91 -20.85
CA GLY A 207 12.28 14.59 -19.75
C GLY A 207 12.50 13.21 -19.12
N GLN A 208 13.40 12.37 -19.66
CA GLN A 208 13.88 11.18 -18.95
C GLN A 208 14.50 11.57 -17.59
N PRO A 209 14.24 10.82 -16.50
CA PRO A 209 14.73 11.17 -15.18
C PRO A 209 16.26 11.24 -15.11
N SER A 210 16.82 12.20 -14.39
CA SER A 210 18.28 12.46 -14.37
C SER A 210 19.13 11.33 -13.76
N TYR A 211 18.54 10.39 -13.01
CA TYR A 211 19.21 9.16 -12.59
C TYR A 211 19.42 8.16 -13.73
N SER A 212 18.56 8.18 -14.75
CA SER A 212 18.37 7.05 -15.68
C SER A 212 19.66 6.64 -16.39
N GLY A 213 20.35 7.59 -17.03
CA GLY A 213 21.63 7.37 -17.71
C GLY A 213 22.65 6.70 -16.80
N ARG A 214 23.02 7.36 -15.70
CA ARG A 214 24.05 6.84 -14.78
C ARG A 214 23.66 5.50 -14.16
N TYR A 215 22.40 5.30 -13.78
CA TYR A 215 21.95 4.05 -13.16
C TYR A 215 21.99 2.87 -14.14
N TYR A 216 21.46 3.03 -15.36
CA TYR A 216 21.45 1.94 -16.33
C TYR A 216 22.86 1.65 -16.88
N GLU A 217 23.69 2.69 -17.08
CA GLU A 217 25.12 2.49 -17.39
C GLU A 217 25.86 1.72 -16.27
N LEU A 218 25.59 2.05 -15.01
CA LEU A 218 26.17 1.35 -13.85
C LEU A 218 25.69 -0.11 -13.75
N LEU A 219 24.39 -0.36 -13.99
CA LEU A 219 23.79 -1.69 -14.02
C LEU A 219 24.39 -2.56 -15.13
N TYR A 220 24.54 -2.00 -16.35
CA TYR A 220 25.23 -2.67 -17.45
C TYR A 220 26.73 -2.91 -17.16
N GLY A 221 27.40 -1.95 -16.50
CA GLY A 221 28.79 -2.08 -16.06
C GLY A 221 28.99 -3.17 -15.00
N ASN A 222 28.05 -3.35 -14.07
CA ASN A 222 28.06 -4.47 -13.12
C ASN A 222 27.79 -5.80 -13.83
N PHE A 223 26.74 -5.85 -14.65
CA PHE A 223 26.38 -7.02 -15.46
C PHE A 223 27.57 -7.55 -16.30
N SER A 224 28.30 -6.64 -16.95
CA SER A 224 29.44 -7.02 -17.81
C SER A 224 30.51 -7.81 -17.06
N ARG A 225 30.82 -7.42 -15.81
CA ARG A 225 31.73 -8.16 -14.91
C ARG A 225 31.11 -9.45 -14.38
N LEU A 226 29.80 -9.45 -14.14
CA LEU A 226 29.06 -10.59 -13.61
C LEU A 226 29.03 -11.77 -14.59
N VAL A 227 28.91 -11.51 -15.90
CA VAL A 227 28.97 -12.57 -16.93
C VAL A 227 30.38 -13.05 -17.26
N GLU A 228 31.44 -12.36 -16.85
CA GLU A 228 32.81 -12.90 -16.96
C GLU A 228 32.96 -14.16 -16.07
N ASN A 229 32.29 -14.19 -14.92
CA ASN A 229 32.27 -15.32 -13.98
C ASN A 229 31.69 -16.60 -14.64
N PRO A 230 32.46 -17.71 -14.74
CA PRO A 230 31.99 -18.96 -15.32
C PRO A 230 30.86 -19.64 -14.53
N ASP A 231 30.89 -19.57 -13.20
CA ASP A 231 29.90 -20.22 -12.34
C ASP A 231 28.53 -19.51 -12.44
N PHE A 232 28.53 -18.19 -12.59
CA PHE A 232 27.32 -17.41 -12.84
C PHE A 232 26.65 -17.81 -14.17
N ARG A 233 27.43 -17.87 -15.27
CA ARG A 233 26.91 -18.33 -16.57
C ARG A 233 26.40 -19.77 -16.50
N LYS A 234 27.18 -20.67 -15.89
CA LYS A 234 26.82 -22.07 -15.74
C LYS A 234 25.51 -22.25 -14.97
N HIS A 235 25.29 -21.47 -13.90
CA HIS A 235 24.07 -21.52 -13.10
C HIS A 235 22.82 -21.36 -13.96
N PHE A 236 22.72 -20.29 -14.76
CA PHE A 236 21.54 -20.04 -15.59
C PHE A 236 21.51 -20.85 -16.89
N GLN A 237 22.63 -21.45 -17.31
CA GLN A 237 22.67 -22.41 -18.42
C GLN A 237 22.19 -23.81 -18.02
N THR A 238 22.37 -24.24 -16.75
CA THR A 238 22.01 -25.60 -16.31
C THR A 238 20.78 -25.67 -15.41
N ASN A 239 20.44 -24.60 -14.71
CA ASN A 239 19.27 -24.57 -13.81
C ASN A 239 18.05 -24.00 -14.53
N SER A 240 16.85 -24.32 -14.04
CA SER A 240 15.57 -23.85 -14.57
C SER A 240 15.26 -22.37 -14.26
N GLY A 241 16.30 -21.54 -14.10
CA GLY A 241 16.16 -20.16 -13.66
C GLY A 241 15.35 -19.32 -14.65
N GLY A 242 14.40 -18.55 -14.13
CA GLY A 242 13.54 -17.68 -14.94
C GLY A 242 14.27 -16.42 -15.40
N ARG A 243 13.74 -15.77 -16.45
CA ARG A 243 14.20 -14.43 -16.85
C ARG A 243 14.04 -13.40 -15.72
N GLU A 244 13.02 -13.57 -14.87
CA GLU A 244 12.82 -12.78 -13.65
C GLU A 244 13.93 -13.00 -12.60
N GLU A 245 14.21 -14.25 -12.22
CA GLU A 245 15.28 -14.62 -11.27
C GLU A 245 16.66 -14.13 -11.73
N PHE A 246 16.91 -14.19 -13.05
CA PHE A 246 18.11 -13.62 -13.65
C PHE A 246 18.20 -12.11 -13.41
N PHE A 247 17.14 -11.34 -13.72
CA PHE A 247 17.13 -9.90 -13.48
C PHE A 247 17.27 -9.56 -12.00
N GLU A 248 16.57 -10.27 -11.11
CA GLU A 248 16.74 -10.11 -9.66
C GLU A 248 18.20 -10.34 -9.24
N ARG A 249 18.87 -11.38 -9.75
CA ARG A 249 20.27 -11.63 -9.40
C ARG A 249 21.25 -10.58 -9.96
N VAL A 250 20.99 -10.02 -11.14
CA VAL A 250 21.79 -8.90 -11.68
C VAL A 250 21.57 -7.62 -10.85
N LEU A 251 20.32 -7.32 -10.49
CA LEU A 251 19.93 -6.17 -9.67
C LEU A 251 20.45 -6.27 -8.22
N GLU A 252 20.44 -7.46 -7.63
CA GLU A 252 21.09 -7.73 -6.33
C GLU A 252 22.61 -7.57 -6.43
N SER A 253 23.24 -8.13 -7.46
CA SER A 253 24.69 -8.02 -7.66
C SER A 253 25.12 -6.54 -7.79
N LEU A 254 24.30 -5.69 -8.41
CA LEU A 254 24.56 -4.25 -8.46
C LEU A 254 24.58 -3.64 -7.04
N LEU A 255 23.67 -4.05 -6.16
CA LEU A 255 23.65 -3.56 -4.78
C LEU A 255 24.79 -4.13 -3.94
N GLU A 256 25.07 -5.44 -4.06
CA GLU A 256 26.18 -6.12 -3.38
C GLU A 256 27.54 -5.47 -3.70
N ASN A 257 27.73 -4.95 -4.91
CA ASN A 257 28.99 -4.33 -5.37
C ASN A 257 29.01 -2.79 -5.33
N ASN A 258 27.88 -2.13 -5.60
CA ASN A 258 27.82 -0.70 -5.94
C ASN A 258 26.65 0.06 -5.27
N ALA A 259 25.98 -0.49 -4.23
CA ALA A 259 24.84 0.17 -3.56
C ALA A 259 25.06 1.65 -3.20
N PRO A 260 26.22 2.12 -2.67
CA PRO A 260 26.42 3.54 -2.36
C PRO A 260 26.32 4.46 -3.58
N GLU A 261 26.79 4.01 -4.75
CA GLU A 261 26.73 4.79 -6.00
C GLU A 261 25.34 4.76 -6.64
N ALA A 262 24.65 3.61 -6.57
CA ALA A 262 23.25 3.53 -6.96
C ALA A 262 22.39 4.48 -6.10
N ILE A 263 22.54 4.43 -4.77
CA ILE A 263 21.88 5.34 -3.82
C ILE A 263 22.20 6.80 -4.16
N ASP A 264 23.47 7.19 -4.32
CA ASP A 264 23.84 8.57 -4.62
C ASP A 264 23.26 9.06 -5.97
N THR A 265 23.03 8.17 -6.93
CA THR A 265 22.46 8.50 -8.24
C THR A 265 20.97 8.88 -8.15
N PHE A 266 20.17 8.15 -7.36
CA PHE A 266 18.76 8.49 -7.11
C PHE A 266 18.60 9.60 -6.06
N ALA A 267 19.46 9.64 -5.04
CA ALA A 267 19.46 10.68 -4.02
C ALA A 267 19.78 12.07 -4.60
N SER A 268 20.77 12.17 -5.50
CA SER A 268 21.14 13.43 -6.17
C SER A 268 20.09 13.93 -7.17
N SER A 269 19.12 13.09 -7.56
CA SER A 269 18.03 13.42 -8.47
C SER A 269 16.67 13.55 -7.77
N GLY A 270 16.61 13.36 -6.45
CA GLY A 270 15.38 13.39 -5.67
C GLY A 270 14.44 12.20 -5.89
N ALA A 271 14.89 11.16 -6.60
CA ALA A 271 14.06 10.07 -7.12
C ALA A 271 14.07 8.80 -6.24
N MET A 272 14.14 8.96 -4.91
CA MET A 272 14.22 7.81 -3.99
C MET A 272 12.93 6.96 -4.00
N ASP A 273 11.76 7.55 -4.29
CA ASP A 273 10.53 6.80 -4.57
C ASP A 273 10.73 5.81 -5.73
N SER A 274 11.29 6.25 -6.86
CA SER A 274 11.60 5.39 -8.00
C SER A 274 12.61 4.29 -7.66
N PHE A 275 13.64 4.62 -6.87
CA PHE A 275 14.66 3.65 -6.46
C PHE A 275 14.06 2.52 -5.63
N PHE A 276 13.38 2.86 -4.54
CA PHE A 276 12.72 1.87 -3.69
C PHE A 276 11.60 1.13 -4.42
N GLY A 277 10.89 1.80 -5.35
CA GLY A 277 9.90 1.19 -6.23
C GLY A 277 10.47 0.06 -7.09
N MET A 278 11.65 0.24 -7.70
CA MET A 278 12.32 -0.80 -8.51
C MET A 278 12.63 -2.06 -7.70
N TYR A 279 12.96 -1.92 -6.41
CA TYR A 279 13.34 -3.03 -5.54
C TYR A 279 12.21 -3.52 -4.59
N ARG A 280 11.01 -2.93 -4.66
CA ARG A 280 9.85 -3.16 -3.77
C ARG A 280 9.50 -4.65 -3.55
N LYS A 281 9.75 -5.50 -4.54
CA LYS A 281 9.45 -6.95 -4.49
C LYS A 281 10.59 -7.84 -3.98
N ASN A 282 11.82 -7.34 -3.80
CA ASN A 282 12.97 -8.13 -3.34
C ASN A 282 13.45 -7.64 -1.95
N PRO A 283 13.06 -8.32 -0.85
CA PRO A 283 13.46 -7.95 0.51
C PRO A 283 14.97 -8.00 0.77
N LYS A 284 15.72 -8.85 0.05
CA LYS A 284 17.19 -8.92 0.18
C LYS A 284 17.85 -7.67 -0.40
N ALA A 285 17.40 -7.20 -1.56
CA ALA A 285 17.83 -5.95 -2.17
C ALA A 285 17.47 -4.74 -1.29
N LEU A 286 16.22 -4.67 -0.80
CA LEU A 286 15.77 -3.63 0.13
C LEU A 286 16.62 -3.59 1.41
N LYS A 287 16.97 -4.76 1.97
CA LYS A 287 17.90 -4.87 3.11
C LYS A 287 19.26 -4.23 2.79
N ILE A 288 19.89 -4.59 1.65
CA ILE A 288 21.21 -4.06 1.27
C ILE A 288 21.17 -2.53 1.11
N ILE A 289 20.10 -2.00 0.49
CA ILE A 289 19.87 -0.56 0.35
C ILE A 289 19.81 0.13 1.72
N VAL A 290 19.05 -0.42 2.67
CA VAL A 290 18.90 0.18 4.00
C VAL A 290 20.17 0.02 4.85
N GLU A 291 20.88 -1.10 4.76
CA GLU A 291 22.19 -1.28 5.42
C GLU A 291 23.23 -0.28 4.87
N ALA A 292 23.23 0.01 3.57
CA ALA A 292 24.06 1.06 2.97
C ALA A 292 23.66 2.48 3.43
N LEU A 293 22.37 2.81 3.51
CA LEU A 293 21.87 4.10 4.01
C LEU A 293 22.16 4.33 5.50
N LEU A 294 22.07 3.28 6.33
CA LEU A 294 22.29 3.33 7.78
C LEU A 294 23.77 3.30 8.18
N SER A 295 24.64 2.70 7.37
CA SER A 295 26.10 2.70 7.58
C SER A 295 26.75 4.02 7.15
N THR A 296 26.26 4.64 6.07
CA THR A 296 26.77 5.92 5.56
C THR A 296 26.23 7.17 6.29
N HIS A 297 25.32 7.01 7.27
CA HIS A 297 24.63 8.12 7.93
C HIS A 297 23.92 9.05 6.92
N ARG A 298 23.15 8.42 6.03
CA ARG A 298 22.43 9.05 4.90
C ARG A 298 20.91 8.91 4.96
N ALA A 299 20.39 7.93 5.72
CA ALA A 299 18.95 7.68 5.82
C ALA A 299 18.16 8.93 6.24
N ASP A 300 18.69 9.68 7.20
CA ASP A 300 18.15 10.95 7.75
C ASP A 300 18.19 12.13 6.78
N ARG A 301 18.93 12.05 5.67
CA ARG A 301 19.14 13.16 4.72
C ARG A 301 18.42 12.97 3.39
N PHE A 302 18.26 11.73 2.94
CA PHE A 302 17.86 11.43 1.56
C PHE A 302 16.55 10.65 1.43
N VAL A 303 16.08 9.96 2.47
CA VAL A 303 14.88 9.13 2.34
C VAL A 303 13.62 9.93 2.69
N ILE A 304 13.22 10.78 1.74
CA ILE A 304 11.86 11.27 1.63
C ILE A 304 11.16 10.35 0.62
N ILE A 305 10.26 9.50 1.13
CA ILE A 305 9.31 8.75 0.31
C ILE A 305 8.00 9.54 0.36
N HIS A 306 7.49 9.89 -0.82
CA HIS A 306 6.24 10.65 -1.00
C HIS A 306 5.05 9.73 -1.25
N ASP A 307 5.28 8.57 -1.87
CA ASP A 307 4.26 7.53 -2.03
C ASP A 307 4.00 6.81 -0.70
N GLU A 308 2.86 7.09 -0.06
CA GLU A 308 2.44 6.42 1.18
C GLU A 308 2.29 4.91 1.04
N GLU A 309 1.94 4.41 -0.14
CA GLU A 309 1.69 2.99 -0.40
C GLU A 309 3.01 2.24 -0.61
N LEU A 310 3.98 2.86 -1.29
CA LEU A 310 5.37 2.41 -1.27
C LEU A 310 5.94 2.45 0.16
N ALA A 311 5.73 3.54 0.91
CA ALA A 311 6.21 3.65 2.29
C ALA A 311 5.63 2.56 3.19
N ALA A 312 4.34 2.23 3.07
CA ALA A 312 3.71 1.15 3.83
C ALA A 312 4.28 -0.24 3.46
N ASP A 313 4.45 -0.54 2.17
CA ASP A 313 5.06 -1.78 1.70
C ASP A 313 6.53 -1.90 2.14
N LEU A 314 7.30 -0.81 2.12
CA LEU A 314 8.68 -0.79 2.62
C LEU A 314 8.74 -1.10 4.12
N ILE A 315 7.85 -0.52 4.93
CA ILE A 315 7.78 -0.81 6.38
C ILE A 315 7.47 -2.29 6.62
N ILE A 316 6.57 -2.86 5.84
CA ILE A 316 6.23 -4.29 5.91
C ILE A 316 7.42 -5.16 5.49
N ALA A 317 7.97 -4.96 4.29
CA ALA A 317 9.03 -5.80 3.73
C ALA A 317 10.35 -5.72 4.51
N LEU A 318 10.67 -4.56 5.08
CA LEU A 318 11.86 -4.36 5.93
C LEU A 318 11.61 -4.78 7.38
N GLY A 319 10.36 -4.71 7.88
CA GLY A 319 10.00 -5.11 9.24
C GLY A 319 10.14 -6.61 9.50
N GLU A 320 10.00 -7.45 8.46
CA GLU A 320 10.31 -8.89 8.56
C GLU A 320 11.82 -9.16 8.74
N VAL A 321 12.69 -8.18 8.48
CA VAL A 321 14.15 -8.32 8.54
C VAL A 321 14.69 -8.10 9.97
N GLN A 322 14.40 -9.07 10.85
CA GLN A 322 14.89 -9.19 12.23
C GLN A 322 14.65 -7.96 13.13
N PRO A 323 13.50 -7.88 13.83
CA PRO A 323 13.20 -6.76 14.73
C PRO A 323 14.14 -6.68 15.94
N ALA A 324 14.50 -7.83 16.54
CA ALA A 324 15.14 -7.91 17.85
C ALA A 324 16.66 -7.62 17.86
N ASN A 325 17.06 -6.41 17.42
CA ASN A 325 18.24 -5.66 17.90
C ASN A 325 18.47 -4.31 17.15
N ASN A 326 17.90 -4.10 15.96
CA ASN A 326 18.33 -3.01 15.07
C ASN A 326 17.57 -1.68 15.31
N LYS A 327 17.93 -0.96 16.38
CA LYS A 327 17.35 0.36 16.70
C LYS A 327 17.55 1.44 15.62
N ARG A 328 18.53 1.29 14.71
CA ARG A 328 18.71 2.18 13.55
C ARG A 328 17.66 1.91 12.46
N LEU A 329 17.42 0.64 12.14
CA LEU A 329 16.33 0.23 11.26
C LEU A 329 14.97 0.66 11.83
N GLU A 330 14.72 0.40 13.12
CA GLU A 330 13.47 0.80 13.77
C GLU A 330 13.22 2.31 13.68
N ALA A 331 14.23 3.14 13.95
CA ALA A 331 14.11 4.60 13.80
C ALA A 331 13.80 5.02 12.35
N PHE A 332 14.38 4.34 11.36
CA PHE A 332 14.11 4.55 9.95
C PHE A 332 12.68 4.15 9.54
N LEU A 333 12.20 2.97 9.96
CA LEU A 333 10.82 2.52 9.70
C LEU A 333 9.79 3.42 10.41
N MET A 334 10.12 3.93 11.60
CA MET A 334 9.27 4.89 12.32
C MET A 334 9.18 6.25 11.63
N GLU A 335 10.23 6.70 10.94
CA GLU A 335 10.21 7.95 10.17
C GLU A 335 9.29 7.83 8.94
N LEU A 336 9.32 6.69 8.25
CA LEU A 336 8.36 6.36 7.19
C LEU A 336 6.93 6.28 7.76
N TYR A 337 6.71 5.54 8.86
CA TYR A 337 5.40 5.34 9.47
C TYR A 337 4.74 6.65 9.92
N ARG A 338 5.52 7.62 10.45
CA ARG A 338 4.99 8.92 10.88
C ARG A 338 4.44 9.75 9.73
N ARG A 339 5.02 9.62 8.54
CA ARG A 339 4.61 10.35 7.32
C ARG A 339 3.33 9.80 6.67
N LEU A 340 2.86 8.62 7.09
CA LEU A 340 1.57 8.07 6.66
C LEU A 340 0.41 8.83 7.31
N ASN A 341 -0.37 9.55 6.50
CA ASN A 341 -1.58 10.25 6.94
C ASN A 341 -2.78 9.30 7.00
N THR A 342 -2.79 8.26 6.18
CA THR A 342 -3.90 7.28 6.11
C THR A 342 -3.92 6.31 7.31
N ARG A 343 -5.02 6.33 8.09
CA ARG A 343 -5.23 5.42 9.25
C ARG A 343 -5.21 3.94 8.85
N GLU A 344 -5.82 3.60 7.72
CA GLU A 344 -5.90 2.24 7.17
C GLU A 344 -4.51 1.62 6.96
N LYS A 345 -3.58 2.37 6.33
CA LYS A 345 -2.19 1.92 6.14
C LYS A 345 -1.49 1.63 7.47
N LYS A 346 -1.70 2.47 8.50
CA LYS A 346 -1.15 2.24 9.85
C LYS A 346 -1.73 0.98 10.50
N ILE A 347 -3.03 0.71 10.35
CA ILE A 347 -3.66 -0.53 10.83
C ILE A 347 -3.11 -1.75 10.10
N ARG A 348 -2.96 -1.68 8.76
CA ARG A 348 -2.39 -2.75 7.94
C ARG A 348 -0.97 -3.13 8.37
N ILE A 349 -0.12 -2.15 8.66
CA ILE A 349 1.25 -2.37 9.17
C ILE A 349 1.22 -3.08 10.53
N HIS A 350 0.46 -2.57 11.50
CA HIS A 350 0.38 -3.20 12.83
C HIS A 350 -0.23 -4.59 12.78
N ARG A 351 -1.25 -4.81 11.94
CA ARG A 351 -1.86 -6.13 11.68
C ARG A 351 -0.81 -7.12 11.18
N HIS A 352 -0.08 -6.76 10.13
CA HIS A 352 0.99 -7.60 9.57
C HIS A 352 2.09 -7.91 10.61
N PHE A 353 2.53 -6.91 11.37
CA PHE A 353 3.54 -7.12 12.41
C PHE A 353 3.05 -8.06 13.52
N LEU A 354 1.82 -7.93 13.99
CA LEU A 354 1.24 -8.83 14.99
C LEU A 354 1.05 -10.25 14.45
N GLU A 355 0.50 -10.41 13.25
CA GLU A 355 0.31 -11.71 12.58
C GLU A 355 1.63 -12.47 12.34
N LYS A 356 2.74 -11.72 12.20
CA LYS A 356 4.10 -12.27 12.05
C LYS A 356 4.89 -12.38 13.37
N ASN A 357 4.33 -11.95 14.50
CA ASN A 357 5.01 -11.81 15.81
C ASN A 357 6.30 -10.94 15.74
N ILE A 358 6.21 -9.82 15.01
CA ILE A 358 7.28 -8.81 14.85
C ILE A 358 7.05 -7.69 15.88
N PHE A 359 7.97 -7.53 16.82
CA PHE A 359 7.81 -6.60 17.95
C PHE A 359 8.92 -5.54 18.00
N TYR A 360 8.62 -4.35 17.50
CA TYR A 360 9.45 -3.14 17.64
C TYR A 360 8.90 -2.24 18.77
N GLU A 361 9.77 -1.76 19.68
CA GLU A 361 9.41 -0.95 20.86
C GLU A 361 8.51 0.26 20.50
N ASN A 362 8.83 0.96 19.42
CA ASN A 362 8.14 2.17 19.00
C ASN A 362 6.83 1.88 18.27
N PHE A 363 6.77 0.83 17.44
CA PHE A 363 5.52 0.44 16.78
C PHE A 363 4.50 -0.05 17.81
N ILE A 364 4.91 -0.83 18.81
CA ILE A 364 4.00 -1.23 19.91
C ILE A 364 3.55 -0.02 20.74
N ALA A 365 4.41 0.99 20.95
CA ALA A 365 4.00 2.23 21.61
C ALA A 365 2.96 3.03 20.82
N GLU A 366 3.09 3.11 19.49
CA GLU A 366 2.13 3.80 18.60
C GLU A 366 0.84 2.98 18.44
N LEU A 367 0.93 1.64 18.48
CA LEU A 367 -0.23 0.72 18.53
C LEU A 367 -1.07 0.94 19.80
N MET A 368 -0.44 1.09 20.97
CA MET A 368 -1.16 1.41 22.21
C MET A 368 -1.93 2.74 22.11
N GLN A 369 -1.33 3.76 21.48
CA GLN A 369 -2.01 5.03 21.24
C GLN A 369 -3.19 4.87 20.27
N LEU A 370 -3.03 4.09 19.19
CA LEU A 370 -4.11 3.82 18.24
C LEU A 370 -5.29 3.09 18.90
N LEU A 371 -5.01 2.09 19.75
CA LEU A 371 -6.03 1.31 20.47
C LEU A 371 -6.70 2.09 21.61
N GLU A 372 -5.98 2.98 22.32
CA GLU A 372 -6.58 3.84 23.35
C GLU A 372 -7.50 4.89 22.72
N ASN A 373 -7.06 5.56 21.64
CA ASN A 373 -7.90 6.49 20.89
C ASN A 373 -9.18 5.81 20.35
N ALA A 374 -9.08 4.55 19.90
CA ALA A 374 -10.22 3.77 19.46
C ALA A 374 -11.22 3.44 20.59
N SER A 375 -10.75 3.33 21.84
CA SER A 375 -11.59 2.98 22.99
C SER A 375 -12.60 4.06 23.41
N HIS A 376 -12.37 5.31 22.98
CA HIS A 376 -13.29 6.44 23.21
C HIS A 376 -14.41 6.55 22.16
N LEU A 377 -14.40 5.72 21.11
CA LEU A 377 -15.39 5.78 20.02
C LEU A 377 -16.68 5.01 20.37
N PRO A 378 -17.89 5.59 20.24
CA PRO A 378 -19.14 5.01 20.77
C PRO A 378 -19.58 3.61 20.30
N GLN A 379 -18.92 3.04 19.28
CA GLN A 379 -19.16 1.68 18.77
C GLN A 379 -17.87 0.85 18.66
N GLY A 380 -16.69 1.48 18.75
CA GLY A 380 -15.41 0.93 18.28
C GLY A 380 -15.36 0.71 16.75
N SER A 381 -14.17 0.62 16.15
CA SER A 381 -14.04 0.06 14.80
C SER A 381 -13.91 -1.47 14.89
N PRO A 382 -14.56 -2.24 14.00
CA PRO A 382 -14.30 -3.68 13.87
C PRO A 382 -12.80 -4.00 13.68
N ASP A 383 -12.08 -3.17 12.90
CA ASP A 383 -10.64 -3.30 12.70
C ASP A 383 -9.83 -3.11 13.99
N ASP A 384 -10.23 -2.17 14.86
CA ASP A 384 -9.51 -1.87 16.10
C ASP A 384 -9.76 -2.96 17.16
N SER A 385 -10.96 -3.55 17.17
CA SER A 385 -11.28 -4.73 18.00
C SER A 385 -10.51 -5.97 17.53
N ALA A 386 -10.40 -6.18 16.21
CA ALA A 386 -9.58 -7.24 15.64
C ALA A 386 -8.07 -7.02 15.93
N LEU A 387 -7.59 -5.78 15.83
CA LEU A 387 -6.19 -5.43 16.09
C LEU A 387 -5.84 -5.58 17.59
N LEU A 388 -6.76 -5.22 18.50
CA LEU A 388 -6.62 -5.49 19.93
C LEU A 388 -6.56 -7.01 20.22
N ARG A 389 -7.37 -7.82 19.54
CA ARG A 389 -7.33 -9.30 19.68
C ARG A 389 -5.99 -9.85 19.22
N LEU A 390 -5.51 -9.49 18.03
CA LEU A 390 -4.16 -9.84 17.57
C LEU A 390 -3.06 -9.41 18.54
N CYS A 391 -3.20 -8.23 19.17
CA CYS A 391 -2.27 -7.74 20.19
C CYS A 391 -2.35 -8.54 21.50
N ALA A 392 -3.54 -9.03 21.87
CA ALA A 392 -3.76 -9.85 23.05
C ALA A 392 -3.33 -11.32 22.86
N ASP A 393 -3.46 -11.84 21.64
CA ASP A 393 -3.16 -13.23 21.27
C ASP A 393 -1.69 -13.42 20.85
N ALA A 394 -0.93 -12.34 20.73
CA ALA A 394 0.50 -12.34 20.44
C ALA A 394 1.27 -13.30 21.39
N SER A 395 2.17 -14.09 20.80
CA SER A 395 2.91 -15.15 21.48
C SER A 395 4.41 -14.95 21.33
N PHE A 396 5.14 -14.94 22.44
CA PHE A 396 6.59 -14.75 22.42
C PHE A 396 7.34 -16.07 22.25
N SER A 397 6.66 -17.23 22.33
CA SER A 397 7.25 -18.56 22.12
C SER A 397 8.53 -18.84 22.94
N GLY A 398 8.65 -18.23 24.12
CA GLY A 398 9.85 -18.28 24.97
C GLY A 398 10.99 -17.31 24.58
N ASN A 399 10.85 -16.55 23.49
CA ASN A 399 11.80 -15.50 23.11
C ASN A 399 11.70 -14.30 24.05
N ARG A 400 12.53 -14.32 25.09
CA ARG A 400 12.62 -13.29 26.11
C ARG A 400 12.81 -11.87 25.53
N ARG A 401 13.59 -11.70 24.45
CA ARG A 401 13.88 -10.36 23.89
C ARG A 401 12.66 -9.73 23.24
N GLU A 402 11.87 -10.53 22.54
CA GLU A 402 10.61 -10.10 21.91
C GLU A 402 9.57 -9.73 22.97
N LYS A 403 9.46 -10.51 24.06
CA LYS A 403 8.66 -10.13 25.22
C LYS A 403 9.14 -8.82 25.86
N GLU A 404 10.44 -8.66 26.09
CA GLU A 404 11.03 -7.44 26.68
C GLU A 404 10.81 -6.20 25.78
N ALA A 405 10.89 -6.34 24.46
CA ALA A 405 10.61 -5.28 23.49
C ALA A 405 9.12 -4.89 23.45
N PHE A 406 8.22 -5.88 23.42
CA PHE A 406 6.78 -5.67 23.49
C PHE A 406 6.37 -4.99 24.80
N GLU A 407 6.84 -5.50 25.95
CA GLU A 407 6.57 -4.94 27.28
C GLU A 407 7.10 -3.49 27.40
N THR A 408 8.29 -3.22 26.85
CA THR A 408 8.86 -1.86 26.78
C THR A 408 8.01 -0.93 25.91
N GLY A 409 7.55 -1.41 24.76
CA GLY A 409 6.66 -0.66 23.87
C GLY A 409 5.31 -0.37 24.50
N VAL A 410 4.69 -1.35 25.17
CA VAL A 410 3.45 -1.18 25.94
C VAL A 410 3.65 -0.11 27.02
N LYS A 411 4.69 -0.23 27.86
CA LYS A 411 5.01 0.75 28.90
C LYS A 411 5.19 2.17 28.34
N LYS A 412 5.86 2.30 27.19
CA LYS A 412 6.12 3.57 26.50
C LYS A 412 4.82 4.18 25.92
N GLY A 413 4.00 3.36 25.27
CA GLY A 413 2.71 3.79 24.73
C GLY A 413 1.77 4.29 25.83
N LEU A 414 1.69 3.56 26.94
CA LEU A 414 0.84 3.86 28.11
C LEU A 414 1.46 4.86 29.10
N ALA A 415 2.57 5.52 28.75
CA ALA A 415 3.26 6.46 29.66
C ALA A 415 2.54 7.82 29.82
N HIS A 416 1.62 8.15 28.91
CA HIS A 416 0.96 9.46 28.82
C HIS A 416 -0.48 9.47 29.36
N LEU A 417 -1.03 8.30 29.73
CA LEU A 417 -2.44 8.17 30.11
C LEU A 417 -2.73 8.75 31.50
N SER A 418 -3.90 9.37 31.65
CA SER A 418 -4.42 9.75 32.97
C SER A 418 -4.94 8.54 33.74
N PRO A 419 -5.00 8.56 35.08
CA PRO A 419 -5.66 7.53 35.89
C PRO A 419 -7.19 7.38 35.70
N SER A 420 -7.80 8.15 34.78
CA SER A 420 -9.13 7.81 34.22
C SER A 420 -8.98 7.03 32.93
N ASN A 421 -8.22 7.55 31.95
CA ASN A 421 -7.96 6.90 30.66
C ASN A 421 -7.42 5.47 30.84
N GLU A 422 -6.46 5.26 31.77
CA GLU A 422 -5.95 3.92 32.11
C GLU A 422 -7.09 2.96 32.47
N ILE A 423 -8.09 3.42 33.23
CA ILE A 423 -9.21 2.60 33.71
C ILE A 423 -10.30 2.42 32.65
N ASP A 424 -10.55 3.42 31.83
CA ASP A 424 -11.55 3.36 30.76
C ASP A 424 -11.04 2.50 29.59
N PHE A 425 -9.75 2.60 29.24
CA PHE A 425 -9.09 1.68 28.30
C PHE A 425 -8.97 0.26 28.89
N LEU A 426 -8.69 0.09 30.18
CA LEU A 426 -8.73 -1.21 30.85
C LEU A 426 -10.13 -1.87 30.77
N LYS A 427 -11.22 -1.10 30.92
CA LYS A 427 -12.59 -1.62 30.66
C LYS A 427 -12.75 -2.06 29.22
N TYR A 428 -12.30 -1.26 28.25
CA TYR A 428 -12.38 -1.62 26.82
C TYR A 428 -11.69 -2.96 26.55
N VAL A 429 -10.44 -3.13 27.03
CA VAL A 429 -9.68 -4.39 26.90
C VAL A 429 -10.39 -5.58 27.58
N ILE A 430 -10.86 -5.43 28.82
CA ILE A 430 -11.56 -6.51 29.54
C ILE A 430 -12.88 -6.90 28.85
N ASN A 431 -13.56 -5.97 28.18
CA ASN A 431 -14.83 -6.25 27.52
C ASN A 431 -14.65 -6.82 26.10
N ALA A 432 -13.62 -6.41 25.35
CA ALA A 432 -13.34 -6.89 23.99
C ALA A 432 -12.79 -8.32 23.92
N LEU A 433 -12.12 -8.79 24.99
CA LEU A 433 -11.44 -10.09 25.07
C LEU A 433 -12.24 -11.15 25.85
N GLU A 434 -12.17 -12.39 25.39
CA GLU A 434 -12.75 -13.57 26.07
C GLU A 434 -11.72 -14.30 26.94
N MET A 435 -10.51 -14.47 26.41
CA MET A 435 -9.33 -14.97 27.11
C MET A 435 -8.08 -14.40 26.44
N PRO A 436 -7.17 -13.70 27.17
CA PRO A 436 -5.94 -13.16 26.60
C PRO A 436 -4.87 -14.26 26.42
N GLY A 437 -4.06 -14.13 25.35
CA GLY A 437 -2.77 -14.79 25.20
C GLY A 437 -1.63 -14.06 25.95
N GLU A 438 -0.37 -14.38 25.62
CA GLU A 438 0.79 -13.84 26.35
C GLU A 438 0.88 -12.31 26.25
N GLY A 439 0.69 -11.74 25.05
CA GLY A 439 0.64 -10.29 24.84
C GLY A 439 -0.48 -9.60 25.61
N GLY A 440 -1.64 -10.24 25.72
CA GLY A 440 -2.79 -9.72 26.45
C GLY A 440 -2.60 -9.73 27.97
N ILE A 441 -1.90 -10.74 28.51
CA ILE A 441 -1.47 -10.74 29.91
C ILE A 441 -0.48 -9.59 30.16
N VAL A 442 0.55 -9.42 29.30
CA VAL A 442 1.51 -8.32 29.42
C VAL A 442 0.83 -6.95 29.32
N LEU A 443 -0.15 -6.79 28.43
CA LEU A 443 -0.95 -5.58 28.31
C LEU A 443 -1.74 -5.30 29.59
N LEU A 444 -2.46 -6.29 30.13
CA LEU A 444 -3.22 -6.14 31.37
C LEU A 444 -2.33 -5.85 32.58
N GLU A 445 -1.19 -6.52 32.72
CA GLU A 445 -0.22 -6.27 33.80
C GLU A 445 0.36 -4.85 33.77
N ASN A 446 0.42 -4.21 32.58
CA ASN A 446 0.91 -2.83 32.43
C ASN A 446 -0.20 -1.76 32.40
N LEU A 447 -1.46 -2.14 32.18
CA LEU A 447 -2.64 -1.28 32.33
C LEU A 447 -3.17 -1.22 33.76
N ILE A 448 -2.96 -2.27 34.56
CA ILE A 448 -3.37 -2.27 35.97
C ILE A 448 -2.50 -1.25 36.73
N PRO A 449 -3.09 -0.25 37.41
CA PRO A 449 -2.36 0.87 37.99
C PRO A 449 -1.69 0.51 39.34
N GLU A 450 -0.81 -0.48 39.35
CA GLU A 450 0.10 -0.78 40.47
C GLU A 450 1.24 0.27 40.61
N ARG A 451 1.24 1.30 39.73
CA ARG A 451 2.15 2.47 39.67
C ARG A 451 2.24 3.33 40.96
N ALA A 452 1.54 2.97 42.04
CA ALA A 452 1.44 3.72 43.29
C ALA A 452 1.94 2.98 44.56
N THR A 453 2.83 2.01 44.42
CA THR A 453 3.56 1.38 45.55
C THR A 453 4.91 2.05 45.87
N GLY A 454 5.39 2.95 45.00
CA GLY A 454 6.75 3.53 45.06
C GLY A 454 6.91 4.90 45.72
N MET A 455 5.84 5.59 46.16
CA MET A 455 5.94 6.91 46.81
C MET A 455 5.71 6.85 48.32
N ASN A 456 6.80 6.60 49.06
CA ASN A 456 6.85 6.85 50.49
C ASN A 456 6.92 8.35 50.80
N GLY A 457 5.74 8.98 50.92
CA GLY A 457 5.54 10.22 51.69
C GLY A 457 6.16 11.50 51.12
N LEU A 458 5.41 12.21 50.28
CA LEU A 458 5.47 13.67 50.22
C LEU A 458 4.27 14.26 50.98
N LYS A 459 4.52 15.29 51.80
CA LYS A 459 3.49 15.96 52.60
C LYS A 459 2.73 16.97 51.75
N GLY A 460 1.40 17.00 51.83
CA GLY A 460 0.58 18.04 51.19
C GLY A 460 -0.85 17.59 50.86
N ASP A 461 -1.65 17.32 51.89
CA ASP A 461 -3.13 17.41 51.99
C ASP A 461 -4.07 16.86 50.89
N ALA A 462 -3.54 16.24 49.84
CA ALA A 462 -4.30 15.49 48.83
C ALA A 462 -4.34 13.99 49.20
N TYR A 463 -5.54 13.45 49.42
CA TYR A 463 -5.73 12.03 49.76
C TYR A 463 -5.59 11.13 48.52
N TYR A 464 -4.35 10.78 48.18
CA TYR A 464 -4.06 9.72 47.20
C TYR A 464 -4.42 8.34 47.77
N PRO A 465 -5.35 7.57 47.16
CA PRO A 465 -5.66 6.22 47.62
C PRO A 465 -4.52 5.27 47.26
N THR A 466 -3.96 4.56 48.24
CA THR A 466 -2.88 3.59 48.02
C THR A 466 -3.41 2.17 47.79
N GLY A 467 -2.89 1.50 46.75
CA GLY A 467 -3.22 0.13 46.37
C GLY A 467 -4.40 0.00 45.39
N ASN A 468 -4.91 -1.23 45.25
CA ASN A 468 -5.85 -1.67 44.19
C ASN A 468 -7.25 -1.03 44.26
N ASP A 469 -7.41 0.28 44.12
CA ASP A 469 -8.72 0.97 44.19
C ASP A 469 -9.46 0.99 42.85
N PHE A 470 -8.76 0.75 41.73
CA PHE A 470 -9.37 0.60 40.39
C PHE A 470 -10.48 -0.47 40.36
N ILE A 471 -10.37 -1.53 41.17
CA ILE A 471 -11.36 -2.62 41.28
C ILE A 471 -12.75 -2.13 41.74
N LEU A 472 -12.84 -0.95 42.37
CA LEU A 472 -14.09 -0.32 42.76
C LEU A 472 -14.77 0.42 41.59
N LYS A 473 -13.99 0.89 40.61
CA LYS A 473 -14.45 1.49 39.34
C LYS A 473 -14.84 0.45 38.26
N LEU A 474 -14.63 -0.84 38.53
CA LEU A 474 -14.98 -1.97 37.64
C LEU A 474 -16.24 -2.72 38.09
N ARG A 475 -16.96 -3.31 37.13
CA ARG A 475 -18.11 -4.20 37.34
C ARG A 475 -17.68 -5.55 37.93
N GLU A 476 -18.62 -6.32 38.49
CA GLU A 476 -18.28 -7.59 39.18
C GLU A 476 -17.77 -8.66 38.20
N ASN A 477 -18.35 -8.74 37.00
CA ASN A 477 -17.93 -9.63 35.92
C ASN A 477 -16.54 -9.26 35.34
N GLU A 478 -16.23 -7.96 35.24
CA GLU A 478 -14.91 -7.47 34.80
C GLU A 478 -13.81 -7.88 35.78
N VAL A 479 -14.06 -7.77 37.08
CA VAL A 479 -13.13 -8.20 38.12
C VAL A 479 -13.01 -9.73 38.20
N GLN A 480 -14.10 -10.47 37.92
CA GLN A 480 -14.06 -11.93 37.77
C GLN A 480 -13.22 -12.39 36.55
N LYS A 481 -13.28 -11.66 35.42
CA LYS A 481 -12.39 -11.88 34.27
C LYS A 481 -10.92 -11.70 34.66
N LEU A 482 -10.58 -10.60 35.34
CA LEU A 482 -9.21 -10.34 35.81
C LEU A 482 -8.69 -11.42 36.76
N ASP A 483 -9.49 -11.85 37.75
CA ASP A 483 -9.10 -12.93 38.68
C ASP A 483 -8.86 -14.25 37.95
N LYS A 484 -9.69 -14.59 36.95
CA LYS A 484 -9.53 -15.79 36.11
C LYS A 484 -8.25 -15.73 35.26
N TRP A 485 -7.97 -14.58 34.64
CA TRP A 485 -6.87 -14.44 33.68
C TRP A 485 -5.49 -14.26 34.35
N LEU A 486 -5.41 -13.50 35.45
CA LEU A 486 -4.15 -13.13 36.10
C LEU A 486 -3.82 -13.96 37.36
N GLY A 487 -4.69 -14.89 37.74
CA GLY A 487 -4.52 -15.72 38.95
C GLY A 487 -4.55 -14.89 40.25
N ARG A 488 -5.31 -13.79 40.26
CA ARG A 488 -5.40 -12.82 41.37
C ARG A 488 -6.68 -13.01 42.20
N HIS A 489 -6.85 -12.17 43.22
CA HIS A 489 -7.98 -12.21 44.16
C HIS A 489 -8.67 -10.84 44.34
N TYR A 490 -8.66 -10.01 43.29
CA TYR A 490 -9.27 -8.69 43.24
C TYR A 490 -10.77 -8.72 43.62
N LEU A 491 -11.52 -9.80 43.35
CA LEU A 491 -12.92 -9.91 43.78
C LEU A 491 -13.06 -9.97 45.31
N LYS A 492 -12.13 -10.66 45.98
CA LYS A 492 -12.06 -10.73 47.45
C LYS A 492 -11.68 -9.36 48.02
N GLU A 493 -10.69 -8.70 47.45
CA GLU A 493 -10.28 -7.34 47.82
C GLU A 493 -11.42 -6.33 47.65
N ARG A 494 -12.12 -6.37 46.52
CA ARG A 494 -13.28 -5.50 46.22
C ARG A 494 -14.40 -5.66 47.25
N LYS A 495 -14.68 -6.89 47.68
CA LYS A 495 -15.66 -7.18 48.75
C LYS A 495 -15.19 -6.66 50.11
N MET A 496 -13.90 -6.82 50.44
CA MET A 496 -13.32 -6.25 51.67
C MET A 496 -13.35 -4.71 51.67
N LYS A 497 -12.96 -4.05 50.56
CA LYS A 497 -12.96 -2.58 50.43
C LYS A 497 -14.37 -1.99 50.48
N LYS A 498 -15.36 -2.60 49.80
CA LYS A 498 -16.77 -2.19 49.93
C LYS A 498 -17.28 -2.31 51.38
N SER A 499 -16.93 -3.38 52.10
CA SER A 499 -17.26 -3.52 53.53
C SER A 499 -16.60 -2.44 54.40
N GLN A 500 -15.34 -2.08 54.13
CA GLN A 500 -14.65 -0.99 54.81
C GLN A 500 -15.27 0.38 54.52
N GLN A 501 -15.66 0.66 53.27
CA GLN A 501 -16.38 1.89 52.90
C GLN A 501 -17.71 1.99 53.64
N VAL A 502 -18.54 0.94 53.62
CA VAL A 502 -19.82 0.90 54.36
C VAL A 502 -19.61 1.15 55.86
N LYS A 503 -18.58 0.53 56.48
CA LYS A 503 -18.24 0.77 57.89
C LYS A 503 -17.78 2.22 58.16
N LYS A 504 -17.05 2.86 57.23
CA LYS A 504 -16.72 4.29 57.32
C LYS A 504 -17.98 5.16 57.21
N THR A 505 -18.85 4.91 56.22
CA THR A 505 -20.11 5.66 56.03
C THR A 505 -21.04 5.54 57.23
N ILE A 506 -21.20 4.34 57.80
CA ILE A 506 -21.97 4.15 59.05
C ILE A 506 -21.34 4.94 60.20
N LYS A 507 -20.02 4.93 60.35
CA LYS A 507 -19.34 5.72 61.40
C LYS A 507 -19.60 7.22 61.22
N TYR A 508 -19.51 7.76 60.01
CA TYR A 508 -19.79 9.17 59.73
C TYR A 508 -21.27 9.52 59.95
N ALA A 509 -22.20 8.66 59.51
CA ALA A 509 -23.64 8.84 59.76
C ALA A 509 -23.96 8.84 61.26
N CYS A 510 -23.38 7.92 62.04
CA CYS A 510 -23.52 7.91 63.50
C CYS A 510 -22.91 9.17 64.15
N SER A 511 -21.76 9.64 63.69
CA SER A 511 -21.17 10.91 64.18
C SER A 511 -22.03 12.13 63.84
N PHE A 512 -22.60 12.20 62.63
CA PHE A 512 -23.52 13.26 62.22
C PHE A 512 -24.81 13.23 63.04
N LEU A 513 -25.41 12.05 63.24
CA LEU A 513 -26.58 11.88 64.11
C LEU A 513 -26.29 12.32 65.55
N LEU A 514 -25.09 12.04 66.08
CA LEU A 514 -24.66 12.50 67.40
C LEU A 514 -24.58 14.03 67.48
N ILE A 515 -24.05 14.69 66.45
CA ILE A 515 -24.00 16.16 66.37
C ILE A 515 -25.43 16.74 66.33
N VAL A 516 -26.33 16.16 65.53
CA VAL A 516 -27.75 16.58 65.46
C VAL A 516 -28.46 16.40 66.80
N ILE A 517 -28.26 15.27 67.49
CA ILE A 517 -28.83 15.00 68.83
C ILE A 517 -28.29 16.00 69.86
N VAL A 518 -26.98 16.29 69.86
CA VAL A 518 -26.38 17.29 70.76
C VAL A 518 -26.93 18.69 70.47
N GLY A 519 -27.10 19.07 69.20
CA GLY A 519 -27.76 20.32 68.81
C GLY A 519 -29.19 20.43 69.32
N LEU A 520 -30.00 19.38 69.13
CA LEU A 520 -31.37 19.30 69.67
C LEU A 520 -31.42 19.38 71.20
N LEU A 521 -30.49 18.72 71.91
CA LEU A 521 -30.40 18.78 73.37
C LEU A 521 -29.92 20.13 73.90
N ILE A 522 -29.17 20.90 73.11
CA ILE A 522 -28.84 22.30 73.43
C ILE A 522 -30.08 23.18 73.27
N ILE A 523 -30.81 23.06 72.15
CA ILE A 523 -32.05 23.80 71.89
C ILE A 523 -33.11 23.52 72.96
N LEU A 524 -33.29 22.25 73.34
CA LEU A 524 -34.20 21.82 74.42
C LEU A 524 -33.77 22.29 75.83
N LYS A 525 -32.56 22.81 76.00
CA LYS A 525 -32.08 23.41 77.26
C LYS A 525 -32.09 24.93 77.27
N THR A 526 -32.18 25.60 76.11
CA THR A 526 -32.19 27.06 76.02
C THR A 526 -33.58 27.67 75.81
N VAL A 527 -34.60 26.85 75.55
CA VAL A 527 -35.99 27.29 75.30
C VAL A 527 -36.96 26.67 76.32
N PRO A 528 -37.64 27.48 77.17
CA PRO A 528 -38.81 27.03 77.91
C PRO A 528 -40.00 26.83 76.96
N GLU A 529 -40.69 25.68 77.09
CA GLU A 529 -41.90 25.30 76.33
C GLU A 529 -41.79 25.27 74.79
N PRO A 530 -41.44 24.12 74.18
CA PRO A 530 -41.60 23.91 72.75
C PRO A 530 -43.08 23.63 72.39
N LYS A 531 -43.72 24.53 71.64
CA LYS A 531 -44.88 24.15 70.82
C LYS A 531 -44.38 23.24 69.69
N ILE A 532 -44.71 21.96 69.78
CA ILE A 532 -44.29 20.95 68.79
C ILE A 532 -45.03 21.21 67.46
N PRO A 533 -44.33 21.49 66.34
CA PRO A 533 -44.97 21.50 65.03
C PRO A 533 -45.31 20.07 64.61
N SER A 534 -46.50 19.87 64.04
CA SER A 534 -46.97 18.55 63.63
C SER A 534 -46.22 18.02 62.41
N VAL A 535 -45.44 16.95 62.58
CA VAL A 535 -44.78 16.24 61.48
C VAL A 535 -45.70 15.13 60.96
N THR A 536 -46.28 15.33 59.78
CA THR A 536 -47.01 14.28 59.05
C THR A 536 -46.06 13.51 58.14
N PHE A 537 -45.98 12.20 58.31
CA PHE A 537 -45.27 11.31 57.39
C PHE A 537 -46.15 10.96 56.20
N SER A 538 -45.58 10.92 55.00
CA SER A 538 -46.16 10.24 53.83
C SER A 538 -45.22 9.11 53.40
N GLU A 539 -45.76 7.89 53.31
CA GLU A 539 -45.04 6.77 52.69
C GLU A 539 -45.14 6.87 51.17
N ASN A 540 -44.01 6.83 50.47
CA ASN A 540 -43.95 6.59 49.04
C ASN A 540 -42.84 5.57 48.74
N ASN A 541 -43.24 4.33 48.51
CA ASN A 541 -42.32 3.22 48.25
C ASN A 541 -41.87 3.19 46.77
N SER A 542 -40.72 3.80 46.44
CA SER A 542 -39.84 3.32 45.36
C SER A 542 -38.46 4.00 45.34
N THR A 543 -37.41 3.19 45.13
CA THR A 543 -36.00 3.56 44.91
C THR A 543 -35.29 4.33 46.04
N GLY A 544 -34.23 3.74 46.60
CA GLY A 544 -33.61 4.21 47.84
C GLY A 544 -32.53 5.28 47.69
N ILE A 545 -32.93 6.55 47.61
CA ILE A 545 -32.15 7.69 48.13
C ILE A 545 -33.13 8.59 48.88
N LEU A 546 -32.81 8.98 50.12
CA LEU A 546 -33.61 9.94 50.91
C LEU A 546 -33.04 11.36 50.75
N PRO A 547 -33.73 12.28 50.05
CA PRO A 547 -33.53 13.70 50.25
C PRO A 547 -34.28 14.16 51.51
N PHE A 548 -33.72 15.12 52.24
CA PHE A 548 -34.43 15.82 53.32
C PHE A 548 -34.49 17.31 52.99
N THR A 549 -35.68 17.89 53.09
CA THR A 549 -35.91 19.34 52.93
C THR A 549 -36.71 19.81 54.12
N ILE A 550 -36.27 20.91 54.75
CA ILE A 550 -36.95 21.54 55.88
C ILE A 550 -37.33 22.95 55.44
N GLN A 551 -38.60 23.30 55.66
CA GLN A 551 -39.15 24.64 55.46
C GLN A 551 -39.53 25.22 56.83
N PHE A 552 -39.41 26.54 56.98
CA PHE A 552 -39.80 27.26 58.20
C PHE A 552 -40.71 28.43 57.83
N GLU A 553 -41.96 28.42 58.29
CA GLU A 553 -42.83 29.60 58.25
C GLU A 553 -42.59 30.50 59.47
N ASN A 554 -42.87 31.79 59.32
CA ASN A 554 -42.39 32.86 60.21
C ASN A 554 -43.55 33.77 60.65
N THR A 555 -43.52 34.26 61.89
CA THR A 555 -44.53 35.21 62.40
C THR A 555 -43.92 36.32 63.25
N ASN A 556 -44.33 37.56 62.99
CA ASN A 556 -43.78 38.80 63.55
C ASN A 556 -44.37 39.18 64.93
N PHE A 557 -43.64 39.98 65.72
CA PHE A 557 -44.11 41.29 66.23
C PHE A 557 -42.91 42.17 66.71
N ASN A 558 -43.16 43.37 67.23
CA ASN A 558 -42.33 44.55 66.93
C ASN A 558 -42.03 45.49 68.14
N LYS A 559 -40.80 46.04 68.21
CA LYS A 559 -40.30 47.25 68.95
C LYS A 559 -40.58 47.40 70.47
N ASP A 560 -39.61 47.80 71.31
CA ASP A 560 -39.02 49.15 71.27
C ASP A 560 -37.66 49.33 72.02
N LYS A 561 -36.75 50.11 71.40
CA LYS A 561 -35.77 51.11 71.92
C LYS A 561 -34.96 50.90 73.24
N ASN A 562 -33.61 50.96 73.14
CA ASN A 562 -32.79 52.16 73.50
C ASN A 562 -31.25 51.95 73.43
N GLY A 563 -30.55 52.75 72.60
CA GLY A 563 -29.08 53.01 72.66
C GLY A 563 -28.14 51.89 72.18
N VAL A 564 -26.92 52.14 71.65
CA VAL A 564 -26.21 53.41 71.35
C VAL A 564 -25.32 53.21 70.09
N ASN A 565 -25.30 54.23 69.21
CA ASN A 565 -24.39 54.53 68.09
C ASN A 565 -23.64 53.40 67.34
N GLU A 566 -23.95 53.25 66.05
CA GLU A 566 -22.96 52.97 65.01
C GLU A 566 -22.24 54.26 64.56
N SER A 567 -21.15 54.13 63.79
CA SER A 567 -20.63 55.21 62.95
C SER A 567 -19.75 54.72 61.79
N ILE A 568 -20.17 55.04 60.53
CA ILE A 568 -19.33 55.62 59.45
C ILE A 568 -18.31 54.66 58.76
N TRP A 569 -18.20 54.46 57.42
CA TRP A 569 -18.88 54.87 56.15
C TRP A 569 -19.24 53.55 55.36
N GLU A 570 -20.17 53.42 54.39
CA GLU A 570 -20.35 54.07 53.06
C GLU A 570 -19.13 53.86 52.09
N ASP A 571 -19.25 53.59 50.77
CA ASP A 571 -20.34 53.95 49.85
C ASP A 571 -20.45 53.15 48.49
N HIS A 572 -21.69 52.92 47.99
CA HIS A 572 -22.23 52.89 46.58
C HIS A 572 -21.52 52.14 45.39
N SER A 573 -22.16 51.65 44.28
CA SER A 573 -23.52 51.64 43.66
C SER A 573 -23.70 50.34 42.79
N ILE A 574 -24.86 49.74 42.42
CA ILE A 574 -26.23 50.19 42.02
C ILE A 574 -26.31 50.69 40.54
N PRO A 575 -27.37 50.45 39.71
CA PRO A 575 -28.70 49.81 39.92
C PRO A 575 -29.08 48.65 38.94
N GLY A 576 -30.30 48.10 39.10
CA GLY A 576 -31.03 47.29 38.10
C GLY A 576 -32.42 46.88 38.61
N ASP A 577 -33.51 47.38 38.01
CA ASP A 577 -34.85 47.45 38.62
C ASP A 577 -35.80 46.24 38.42
N ILE A 578 -36.89 46.23 39.21
CA ILE A 578 -37.97 45.23 39.24
C ILE A 578 -39.28 45.83 38.68
N VAL A 579 -40.06 45.04 37.92
CA VAL A 579 -41.51 45.23 37.71
C VAL A 579 -42.21 43.84 37.82
N ASN A 580 -43.51 43.80 38.18
CA ASN A 580 -44.20 42.61 38.71
C ASN A 580 -45.65 42.45 38.17
N GLU A 581 -46.27 41.28 38.43
CA GLU A 581 -47.69 40.88 38.18
C GLU A 581 -48.09 40.69 36.67
N THR A 582 -49.05 39.86 36.22
CA THR A 582 -50.06 38.90 36.78
C THR A 582 -50.09 37.59 35.92
N GLY A 583 -50.71 36.45 36.25
CA GLY A 583 -51.48 35.99 37.42
C GLY A 583 -52.85 35.33 37.09
N GLY A 584 -52.95 33.99 36.94
CA GLY A 584 -54.22 33.24 36.75
C GLY A 584 -54.07 31.75 36.37
N ASN A 585 -55.04 30.88 36.74
CA ASN A 585 -55.03 29.39 36.59
C ASN A 585 -56.17 28.90 35.63
N ALA A 586 -56.59 27.64 35.41
CA ALA A 586 -56.42 26.26 35.95
C ALA A 586 -57.06 25.26 34.92
N THR A 587 -56.97 23.91 34.90
CA THR A 587 -56.14 22.80 35.45
C THR A 587 -56.39 21.52 34.60
N ASP A 588 -55.68 20.40 34.89
CA ASP A 588 -55.97 19.01 34.43
C ASP A 588 -55.74 18.74 32.91
N VAL A 589 -55.43 17.55 32.37
CA VAL A 589 -55.57 16.12 32.76
C VAL A 589 -54.30 15.33 32.37
N ASN A 590 -54.14 14.07 32.83
CA ASN A 590 -52.94 13.24 32.66
C ASN A 590 -53.06 12.11 31.60
N SER A 591 -51.89 11.61 31.16
CA SER A 591 -51.57 10.23 30.69
C SER A 591 -52.03 9.64 29.31
N THR A 592 -51.00 9.35 28.49
CA THR A 592 -50.66 8.07 27.77
C THR A 592 -51.25 7.63 26.41
N GLU A 593 -50.33 7.02 25.63
CA GLU A 593 -50.41 6.12 24.46
C GLU A 593 -50.99 6.59 23.10
N VAL A 594 -50.19 6.38 22.05
CA VAL A 594 -50.47 5.51 20.88
C VAL A 594 -49.13 5.16 20.20
N ASN A 595 -49.00 3.96 19.64
CA ASN A 595 -47.82 3.51 18.86
C ASN A 595 -48.03 3.66 17.33
N SER A 596 -46.92 3.57 16.60
CA SER A 596 -46.75 3.70 15.14
C SER A 596 -47.87 3.18 14.23
N ALA A 597 -48.08 3.89 13.11
CA ALA A 597 -48.75 3.39 11.90
C ALA A 597 -47.94 3.78 10.64
N GLU A 598 -48.13 3.03 9.56
CA GLU A 598 -47.30 3.00 8.35
C GLU A 598 -47.83 3.92 7.23
N VAL A 599 -46.94 4.48 6.40
CA VAL A 599 -47.30 5.15 5.12
C VAL A 599 -46.28 4.76 4.04
N ASN A 600 -46.78 4.32 2.88
CA ASN A 600 -46.02 3.93 1.69
C ASN A 600 -46.42 4.80 0.47
N SER A 601 -45.74 4.60 -0.67
CA SER A 601 -46.06 5.12 -2.03
C SER A 601 -45.72 6.61 -2.30
N THR A 602 -45.36 7.08 -3.51
CA THR A 602 -45.13 6.40 -4.81
C THR A 602 -44.17 7.23 -5.71
N GLU A 603 -43.69 6.66 -6.82
CA GLU A 603 -43.01 7.39 -7.92
C GLU A 603 -43.99 8.27 -8.74
N VAL A 604 -43.46 9.26 -9.47
CA VAL A 604 -43.81 9.64 -10.88
C VAL A 604 -42.84 10.73 -11.40
N ASN A 605 -42.71 10.86 -12.73
CA ASN A 605 -41.59 11.50 -13.42
C ASN A 605 -41.83 12.96 -13.92
N SER A 606 -40.72 13.56 -14.40
CA SER A 606 -40.62 14.50 -15.54
C SER A 606 -40.87 16.00 -15.34
N ALA A 607 -39.79 16.79 -15.51
CA ALA A 607 -39.77 17.97 -16.38
C ALA A 607 -38.32 18.29 -16.85
N GLU A 608 -38.16 18.74 -18.09
CA GLU A 608 -36.88 19.06 -18.74
C GLU A 608 -36.67 20.57 -18.84
N VAL A 609 -35.46 21.08 -18.54
CA VAL A 609 -35.06 22.46 -18.87
C VAL A 609 -33.61 22.46 -19.37
N ASN A 610 -33.40 22.99 -20.58
CA ASN A 610 -32.10 23.05 -21.24
C ASN A 610 -31.36 24.38 -20.95
N SER A 611 -30.04 24.32 -20.73
CA SER A 611 -29.17 25.50 -20.83
C SER A 611 -27.70 25.17 -21.15
N THR A 612 -27.41 25.04 -22.45
CA THR A 612 -26.14 25.36 -23.16
C THR A 612 -24.78 24.87 -22.65
N GLU A 613 -23.99 24.33 -23.59
CA GLU A 613 -22.61 23.86 -23.41
C GLU A 613 -21.60 24.97 -23.02
N VAL A 614 -20.58 24.58 -22.24
CA VAL A 614 -19.19 25.01 -22.48
C VAL A 614 -18.28 23.79 -22.35
N ASN A 615 -17.42 23.56 -23.36
CA ASN A 615 -16.60 22.36 -23.45
C ASN A 615 -15.43 22.33 -22.45
N SER A 616 -15.21 21.17 -21.82
CA SER A 616 -13.91 20.77 -21.24
C SER A 616 -13.75 19.25 -21.35
N THR A 617 -13.03 18.81 -22.38
CA THR A 617 -12.78 17.38 -22.65
C THR A 617 -11.86 16.78 -21.59
N LYS A 618 -12.43 16.01 -20.66
CA LYS A 618 -11.66 15.21 -19.69
C LYS A 618 -11.42 13.82 -20.27
N VAL A 619 -10.15 13.44 -20.44
CA VAL A 619 -9.77 12.10 -20.90
C VAL A 619 -10.06 11.09 -19.79
N ASN A 620 -10.86 10.07 -20.10
CA ASN A 620 -11.09 8.93 -19.20
C ASN A 620 -10.02 7.87 -19.45
N SER A 621 -9.04 7.77 -18.56
CA SER A 621 -8.14 6.61 -18.49
C SER A 621 -8.92 5.39 -17.98
N THR A 622 -9.11 4.37 -18.81
CA THR A 622 -9.64 3.08 -18.37
C THR A 622 -8.57 2.29 -17.63
N GLU A 623 -8.67 2.25 -16.30
CA GLU A 623 -7.80 1.45 -15.44
C GLU A 623 -8.17 -0.05 -15.54
N GLY A 624 -7.19 -0.88 -15.89
CA GLY A 624 -7.41 -2.29 -16.20
C GLY A 624 -7.40 -3.21 -14.98
N ASN A 625 -8.57 -3.63 -14.52
CA ASN A 625 -8.70 -4.62 -13.44
C ASN A 625 -8.15 -6.00 -13.86
N SER A 626 -7.22 -6.54 -13.06
CA SER A 626 -6.54 -7.81 -13.33
C SER A 626 -7.26 -8.99 -12.66
N THR A 627 -8.08 -9.71 -13.42
CA THR A 627 -8.70 -10.97 -12.95
C THR A 627 -7.71 -12.13 -12.92
N LYS A 628 -7.49 -12.72 -11.73
CA LYS A 628 -6.76 -13.99 -11.57
C LYS A 628 -7.40 -15.10 -12.41
N VAL A 629 -6.62 -15.70 -13.31
CA VAL A 629 -6.98 -16.95 -13.98
C VAL A 629 -6.65 -18.12 -13.05
N ASN A 630 -7.68 -18.72 -12.44
CA ASN A 630 -7.59 -20.07 -11.89
C ASN A 630 -8.10 -21.05 -12.94
N SER A 631 -7.22 -21.88 -13.49
CA SER A 631 -7.59 -22.94 -14.43
C SER A 631 -8.10 -24.17 -13.68
N THR A 632 -9.28 -24.68 -14.04
CA THR A 632 -9.77 -25.97 -13.53
C THR A 632 -10.66 -26.66 -14.57
N LYS A 633 -10.18 -27.82 -15.05
CA LYS A 633 -10.82 -28.85 -15.90
C LYS A 633 -12.09 -28.50 -16.70
N VAL A 634 -11.92 -28.58 -18.02
CA VAL A 634 -12.98 -28.92 -18.99
C VAL A 634 -13.70 -30.21 -18.56
N ASN A 635 -15.02 -30.26 -18.77
CA ASN A 635 -15.76 -31.48 -19.04
C ASN A 635 -16.68 -31.21 -20.25
N SER A 636 -16.63 -32.08 -21.26
CA SER A 636 -17.35 -31.91 -22.52
C SER A 636 -18.82 -32.30 -22.43
N THR A 637 -19.67 -31.68 -23.24
CA THR A 637 -20.93 -32.28 -23.72
C THR A 637 -21.06 -32.02 -25.22
N GLU A 638 -21.42 -33.05 -25.97
CA GLU A 638 -21.63 -32.96 -27.42
C GLU A 638 -22.99 -32.33 -27.74
N GLY A 639 -23.06 -31.58 -28.84
CA GLY A 639 -24.30 -31.04 -29.40
C GLY A 639 -24.14 -30.93 -30.92
N ASN A 640 -24.91 -31.71 -31.67
CA ASN A 640 -24.64 -31.94 -33.09
C ASN A 640 -25.14 -30.83 -34.03
N SER A 641 -24.57 -30.88 -35.23
CA SER A 641 -24.75 -30.03 -36.41
C SER A 641 -26.17 -29.55 -36.75
N THR A 642 -26.22 -28.47 -37.53
CA THR A 642 -27.17 -28.37 -38.64
C THR A 642 -26.53 -27.62 -39.82
N GLU A 643 -26.72 -28.15 -41.03
CA GLU A 643 -26.19 -27.67 -42.31
C GLU A 643 -27.31 -26.93 -43.07
N GLY A 644 -27.03 -25.78 -43.73
CA GLY A 644 -28.09 -24.78 -43.92
C GLY A 644 -28.02 -23.77 -45.07
N ASN A 645 -27.40 -24.10 -46.21
CA ASN A 645 -27.55 -23.41 -47.52
C ASN A 645 -27.06 -21.95 -47.69
N SER A 646 -26.76 -21.62 -48.95
CA SER A 646 -26.37 -20.29 -49.43
C SER A 646 -27.26 -19.83 -50.60
N THR A 647 -27.57 -18.54 -50.65
CA THR A 647 -28.07 -17.77 -51.83
C THR A 647 -28.24 -16.30 -51.39
N LYS A 648 -28.20 -15.27 -52.24
CA LYS A 648 -27.47 -15.00 -53.50
C LYS A 648 -27.80 -13.55 -53.87
N VAL A 649 -26.79 -12.67 -53.95
CA VAL A 649 -26.75 -11.38 -54.69
C VAL A 649 -27.91 -10.38 -54.48
N ASN A 650 -27.55 -9.16 -54.10
CA ASN A 650 -28.05 -7.99 -54.82
C ASN A 650 -26.96 -6.92 -54.90
N SER A 651 -26.82 -6.32 -56.07
CA SER A 651 -25.87 -5.23 -56.34
C SER A 651 -26.63 -3.93 -56.59
N THR A 652 -26.11 -2.82 -56.11
CA THR A 652 -26.48 -1.46 -56.56
C THR A 652 -25.21 -0.64 -56.67
N GLU A 653 -25.09 0.14 -57.74
CA GLU A 653 -23.86 0.77 -58.20
C GLU A 653 -24.15 2.21 -58.68
N VAL A 654 -23.10 3.03 -58.75
CA VAL A 654 -23.04 4.34 -59.42
C VAL A 654 -23.88 5.50 -58.81
N ASN A 655 -23.16 6.53 -58.34
CA ASN A 655 -23.24 7.86 -58.96
C ASN A 655 -22.02 8.72 -58.58
N GLU A 656 -21.17 8.99 -59.57
CA GLU A 656 -20.19 10.08 -59.54
C GLU A 656 -20.84 11.38 -60.09
N THR A 657 -20.36 12.54 -59.67
CA THR A 657 -20.48 13.85 -60.34
C THR A 657 -19.64 14.86 -59.54
N THR A 658 -18.84 15.75 -60.13
CA THR A 658 -18.47 15.97 -61.56
C THR A 658 -17.04 16.49 -61.65
#